data_AF-A0A3D3X432-F1
#
_entry.id   AF-A0A3D3X432-F1
#
_cell.length_a   1.000
_cell.length_b   1.000
_cell.length_c   1.000
_cell.angle_alpha   90.00
_cell.angle_beta   90.00
_cell.angle_gamma   90.00
#
_symmetry.space_group_name_H-M   'P 1'
#
loop_
_entity.id
_entity.type
_entity.pdbx_description
1 polymer ?
#
loop_
_entity_poly.entity_id
_entity_poly.type
_entity_poly.pdbx_seq_one_letter_code
_entity_poly.pdbx_strand_id
1 'polypeptide(L)'
;KYAEQEFEAMGQINRKRTRNLVGLADEDMHKTMYEGFFLFDINPTESPNVEIEARTGEFDDDGKPVMKTFSYEVFQKNALYGIEGVERFIPKSICEGEEGMHAYLKEEYSDLVSNFQQAEYKPIKALTTIGSLGGIGHKPDSDMDAQVIINTNPEYRFSWNDADFFLALLCRIMERFFDRYYLRNMEPVERAELRKKATTILHEKFQHGISTEESKVVEFIFTSSYRREKHRLIHEKIVQLEPAKQAEAFLPVIEETLREFPDCEMLLEPLLQFFGFLQKTPANELSTKGFPYSPKQLNQEKILGWLIQYFQNSFLDKDAVHQILLRYAEKNNLPPDSVPEAKYKECFLESISSNNHLNQLVIEFLEFLMERLPHNARGKVPEVIQMIQKQFSSQAIELPEGFNNQLQEMLDDQYRKHMVSLIEARSDWEAMEFEADIEFPLHLKIQQAEAYLTQKYPSTEIHFFTNILRKQRAGHHTPFLVSPEGSMAYSLMLNDFLLNPAVMMCGVPPMPFDLPRDFKILSSVGIFPEKDWTLGQSLEIVETAEKHEEDENEGEEGQPEEVPKTSNADAEKESFFLGHLPNWGEISIQRSKFLEHAVPIFLRESEKVSHRNLPKALLNCWWLEIIVCIDHEDDLPTSLTRLLWNPDQRHFIREELKGPLIDSLVLLEKNYPALPLDPWWLKFTEMLSRFESYEQEEEEVPDFALDTLSVIQKQIIFCFAQHLRLSDIINYGDGGKAVWLDDDATWRSRAMVDYYNIFYADPDERAELVRFCQGRDDAGNRMEKVLKLLFLESMKRVEKKLCDIGLDNTVEHISNHLMRMSIETMEEDQAKKFLRPLLAVVNQRVAIEDKKVLIKVKRKLPMNALEKMQARNIYEDHKKLKSVQDEIVNYFDQFQLKMDKLWVRRAIEGSKVSIAGDTLENVIFKYHFERNFERKPFQVPLPISKSLSIPRNRIKVVFNSKTSKWLFSSMLTKSEAGGGGGDTVLPMFEAPLVDGLTRCVSSGYVGFGGKYLSTFEKPAAQALSEVASNPMTGQDLFNLA
;
A
#
# COMPACT_ATOMS: atom_id res chain seq x y z
N LYS A 1 23.92 13.81 -9.13
CA LYS A 1 24.83 13.33 -8.05
C LYS A 1 24.10 12.56 -6.96
N TYR A 2 23.14 13.16 -6.25
CA TYR A 2 22.34 12.43 -5.24
C TYR A 2 21.67 11.18 -5.84
N ALA A 3 20.95 11.35 -6.96
CA ALA A 3 20.34 10.25 -7.70
C ALA A 3 21.33 9.15 -8.14
N GLU A 4 22.58 9.50 -8.47
CA GLU A 4 23.64 8.54 -8.83
C GLU A 4 24.07 7.71 -7.60
N GLN A 5 24.17 8.34 -6.44
CA GLN A 5 24.53 7.66 -5.19
C GLN A 5 23.44 6.68 -4.76
N GLU A 6 22.17 7.10 -4.78
CA GLU A 6 21.03 6.24 -4.50
C GLU A 6 20.98 5.07 -5.49
N PHE A 7 21.12 5.33 -6.79
CA PHE A 7 21.04 4.31 -7.84
C PHE A 7 22.14 3.25 -7.75
N GLU A 8 23.39 3.65 -7.48
CA GLU A 8 24.49 2.72 -7.24
C GLU A 8 24.23 1.90 -5.97
N ALA A 9 23.84 2.55 -4.86
CA ALA A 9 23.59 1.89 -3.58
C ALA A 9 22.50 0.82 -3.71
N MET A 10 21.37 1.15 -4.35
CA MET A 10 20.29 0.19 -4.62
C MET A 10 20.77 -1.01 -5.46
N GLY A 11 21.65 -0.77 -6.44
CA GLY A 11 22.30 -1.83 -7.20
C GLY A 11 23.13 -2.78 -6.37
N GLN A 12 23.94 -2.23 -5.46
CA GLN A 12 24.77 -3.02 -4.55
C GLN A 12 23.90 -3.83 -3.57
N ILE A 13 22.87 -3.20 -3.00
CA ILE A 13 21.91 -3.85 -2.10
C ILE A 13 21.21 -5.02 -2.80
N ASN A 14 20.71 -4.82 -4.03
CA ASN A 14 20.05 -5.88 -4.78
C ASN A 14 20.97 -7.06 -5.04
N ARG A 15 22.22 -6.84 -5.48
CA ARG A 15 23.19 -7.94 -5.67
C ARG A 15 23.47 -8.71 -4.38
N LYS A 16 23.66 -8.01 -3.26
CA LYS A 16 23.94 -8.64 -1.96
C LYS A 16 22.76 -9.50 -1.51
N ARG A 17 21.55 -9.00 -1.72
CA ARG A 17 20.31 -9.69 -1.36
C ARG A 17 20.03 -10.88 -2.27
N THR A 18 20.28 -10.78 -3.58
CA THR A 18 20.20 -11.92 -4.51
C THR A 18 21.21 -13.01 -4.14
N ARG A 19 22.43 -12.64 -3.76
CA ARG A 19 23.41 -13.60 -3.23
C ARG A 19 22.89 -14.31 -1.97
N ASN A 20 22.28 -13.58 -1.04
CA ASN A 20 21.70 -14.19 0.16
C ASN A 20 20.51 -15.11 -0.15
N LEU A 21 19.66 -14.74 -1.10
CA LEU A 21 18.56 -15.59 -1.56
C LEU A 21 19.08 -16.91 -2.09
N VAL A 22 20.05 -16.88 -3.00
CA VAL A 22 20.63 -18.11 -3.55
C VAL A 22 21.25 -18.95 -2.44
N GLY A 23 22.04 -18.34 -1.56
CA GLY A 23 22.71 -19.07 -0.48
C GLY A 23 21.77 -19.68 0.57
N LEU A 24 20.50 -19.29 0.60
CA LEU A 24 19.49 -19.84 1.50
C LEU A 24 18.47 -20.77 0.81
N ALA A 25 18.23 -20.58 -0.49
CA ALA A 25 17.30 -21.36 -1.27
C ALA A 25 17.79 -22.81 -1.48
N ASP A 26 16.85 -23.75 -1.47
CA ASP A 26 17.12 -25.14 -1.81
C ASP A 26 17.14 -25.37 -3.34
N GLU A 27 17.46 -26.59 -3.73
CA GLU A 27 17.60 -26.97 -5.14
C GLU A 27 16.31 -26.80 -5.94
N ASP A 28 15.15 -27.15 -5.35
CA ASP A 28 13.85 -27.02 -6.01
C ASP A 28 13.48 -25.53 -6.21
N MET A 29 13.76 -24.67 -5.23
CA MET A 29 13.60 -23.23 -5.34
C MET A 29 14.53 -22.62 -6.41
N HIS A 30 15.80 -23.07 -6.50
CA HIS A 30 16.72 -22.63 -7.57
C HIS A 30 16.17 -22.95 -8.96
N LYS A 31 15.77 -24.20 -9.19
CA LYS A 31 15.22 -24.65 -10.48
C LYS A 31 13.93 -23.93 -10.82
N THR A 32 13.07 -23.72 -9.82
CA THR A 32 11.83 -22.95 -9.97
C THR A 32 12.11 -21.51 -10.42
N MET A 33 13.12 -20.85 -9.84
CA MET A 33 13.54 -19.51 -10.29
C MET A 33 14.06 -19.52 -11.73
N TYR A 34 14.94 -20.46 -12.08
CA TYR A 34 15.52 -20.57 -13.44
C TYR A 34 14.44 -20.74 -14.50
N GLU A 35 13.50 -21.65 -14.27
CA GLU A 35 12.38 -21.86 -15.20
C GLU A 35 11.44 -20.67 -15.21
N GLY A 36 11.18 -20.03 -14.07
CA GLY A 36 10.43 -18.78 -14.03
C GLY A 36 11.05 -17.72 -14.94
N PHE A 37 12.37 -17.51 -14.87
CA PHE A 37 13.08 -16.56 -15.73
C PHE A 37 12.91 -16.92 -17.20
N PHE A 38 13.11 -18.20 -17.53
CA PHE A 38 12.95 -18.71 -18.88
C PHE A 38 11.53 -18.51 -19.44
N LEU A 39 10.50 -18.95 -18.69
CA LEU A 39 9.10 -18.90 -19.11
C LEU A 39 8.61 -17.47 -19.36
N PHE A 40 9.08 -16.49 -18.59
CA PHE A 40 8.71 -15.08 -18.77
C PHE A 40 9.61 -14.34 -19.78
N ASP A 41 10.85 -14.78 -20.00
CA ASP A 41 11.74 -14.17 -20.98
C ASP A 41 11.42 -14.57 -22.43
N ILE A 42 10.86 -15.76 -22.67
CA ILE A 42 10.54 -16.23 -24.03
C ILE A 42 9.03 -16.36 -24.30
N ASN A 43 8.66 -16.28 -25.57
CA ASN A 43 7.36 -16.70 -26.09
C ASN A 43 7.55 -17.11 -27.57
N PRO A 44 7.87 -18.39 -27.84
CA PRO A 44 8.18 -18.85 -29.19
C PRO A 44 7.00 -18.64 -30.16
N THR A 45 7.31 -18.46 -31.44
CA THR A 45 6.33 -18.13 -32.49
C THR A 45 5.32 -19.25 -32.73
N GLU A 46 5.77 -20.50 -32.59
CA GLU A 46 4.91 -21.68 -32.45
C GLU A 46 4.83 -21.96 -30.94
N SER A 47 3.64 -22.07 -30.37
CA SER A 47 3.43 -22.31 -28.93
C SER A 47 3.42 -23.82 -28.64
N PRO A 48 4.56 -24.49 -28.35
CA PRO A 48 4.51 -25.87 -27.90
C PRO A 48 3.89 -25.93 -26.50
N ASN A 49 3.20 -27.02 -26.23
CA ASN A 49 2.83 -27.33 -24.85
C ASN A 49 4.06 -27.83 -24.11
N VAL A 50 4.13 -27.50 -22.82
CA VAL A 50 5.11 -28.10 -21.92
C VAL A 50 4.45 -29.26 -21.19
N GLU A 51 5.11 -30.42 -21.19
CA GLU A 51 4.56 -31.65 -20.62
C GLU A 51 5.27 -32.05 -19.32
N ILE A 52 4.50 -32.58 -18.37
CA ILE A 52 5.01 -33.17 -17.13
C ILE A 52 4.42 -34.57 -16.97
N GLU A 53 5.28 -35.57 -16.79
CA GLU A 53 4.86 -36.90 -16.37
C GLU A 53 4.85 -36.99 -14.85
N ALA A 54 3.66 -37.16 -14.26
CA ALA A 54 3.51 -37.29 -12.81
C ALA A 54 2.66 -38.50 -12.41
N ARG A 55 2.93 -39.03 -11.21
CA ARG A 55 2.16 -40.14 -10.63
C ARG A 55 0.77 -39.65 -10.25
N THR A 56 -0.28 -40.39 -10.62
CA THR A 56 -1.67 -40.02 -10.28
C THR A 56 -2.05 -40.35 -8.83
N GLY A 57 -1.21 -41.11 -8.13
CA GLY A 57 -1.54 -41.70 -6.82
C GLY A 57 -2.36 -42.99 -6.91
N GLU A 58 -2.76 -43.39 -8.12
CA GLU A 58 -3.39 -44.67 -8.40
C GLU A 58 -2.31 -45.72 -8.74
N PHE A 59 -2.59 -46.97 -8.39
CA PHE A 59 -1.77 -48.12 -8.77
C PHE A 59 -2.57 -48.97 -9.74
N ASP A 60 -1.92 -49.46 -10.80
CA ASP A 60 -2.53 -50.41 -11.72
C ASP A 60 -2.78 -51.76 -11.04
N ASP A 61 -3.44 -52.68 -11.76
CA ASP A 61 -3.77 -54.03 -11.26
C ASP A 61 -2.52 -54.85 -10.88
N ASP A 62 -1.33 -54.45 -11.36
CA ASP A 62 -0.02 -55.06 -11.05
C ASP A 62 0.70 -54.34 -9.88
N GLY A 63 0.09 -53.32 -9.27
CA GLY A 63 0.64 -52.57 -8.15
C GLY A 63 1.71 -51.55 -8.54
N LYS A 64 1.82 -51.17 -9.81
CA LYS A 64 2.72 -50.09 -10.28
C LYS A 64 2.00 -48.75 -10.28
N PRO A 65 2.68 -47.65 -9.92
CA PRO A 65 2.08 -46.32 -9.93
C PRO A 65 1.70 -45.93 -11.36
N VAL A 66 0.45 -45.52 -11.56
CA VAL A 66 -0.05 -45.00 -12.82
C VAL A 66 0.58 -43.63 -13.07
N MET A 67 1.24 -43.50 -14.22
CA MET A 67 1.81 -42.25 -14.70
C MET A 67 0.80 -41.56 -15.61
N LYS A 68 0.66 -40.24 -15.48
CA LYS A 68 -0.14 -39.42 -16.37
C LYS A 68 0.69 -38.23 -16.85
N THR A 69 0.60 -37.98 -18.16
CA THR A 69 1.17 -36.79 -18.78
C THR A 69 0.18 -35.64 -18.65
N PHE A 70 0.65 -34.54 -18.09
CA PHE A 70 -0.07 -33.27 -17.98
C PHE A 70 0.54 -32.29 -18.98
N SER A 71 -0.30 -31.60 -19.75
CA SER A 71 0.13 -30.68 -20.81
C SER A 71 -0.32 -29.26 -20.46
N TYR A 72 0.59 -28.31 -20.50
CA TYR A 72 0.39 -26.91 -20.12
C TYR A 72 0.69 -25.98 -21.29
N GLU A 73 -0.21 -25.05 -21.57
CA GLU A 73 -0.03 -24.04 -22.63
C GLU A 73 0.63 -22.80 -22.03
N VAL A 74 1.91 -22.91 -21.65
CA VAL A 74 2.61 -21.84 -20.91
C VAL A 74 2.92 -20.63 -21.82
N PHE A 75 3.09 -20.86 -23.12
CA PHE A 75 3.41 -19.84 -24.12
C PHE A 75 2.15 -19.27 -24.79
N GLN A 76 1.43 -18.45 -24.02
CA GLN A 76 0.17 -17.86 -24.44
C GLN A 76 0.36 -16.83 -25.58
N LYS A 77 -0.46 -16.97 -26.63
CA LYS A 77 -0.43 -16.05 -27.77
C LYS A 77 -0.75 -14.62 -27.35
N ASN A 78 0.04 -13.65 -27.84
CA ASN A 78 -0.03 -12.23 -27.48
C ASN A 78 0.31 -11.90 -26.01
N ALA A 79 0.71 -12.87 -25.19
CA ALA A 79 1.23 -12.57 -23.87
C ALA A 79 2.62 -11.92 -23.97
N LEU A 80 2.88 -10.97 -23.07
CA LEU A 80 4.18 -10.32 -23.00
C LEU A 80 5.28 -11.28 -22.57
N TYR A 81 6.48 -11.03 -23.11
CA TYR A 81 7.70 -11.77 -22.81
C TYR A 81 8.92 -10.89 -23.08
N GLY A 82 10.06 -11.27 -22.52
CA GLY A 82 11.32 -10.56 -22.62
C GLY A 82 11.59 -9.76 -21.36
N ILE A 83 12.57 -10.22 -20.57
CA ILE A 83 12.99 -9.62 -19.31
C ILE A 83 14.22 -8.76 -19.57
N GLU A 84 14.14 -7.49 -19.23
CA GLU A 84 15.24 -6.56 -19.42
C GLU A 84 16.36 -6.79 -18.40
N GLY A 85 17.47 -7.41 -18.82
CA GLY A 85 18.58 -7.74 -17.91
C GLY A 85 18.28 -8.95 -17.02
N VAL A 86 17.81 -10.04 -17.63
CA VAL A 86 17.40 -11.29 -16.95
C VAL A 86 18.46 -11.91 -16.05
N GLU A 87 19.75 -11.67 -16.29
CA GLU A 87 20.85 -12.19 -15.47
C GLU A 87 21.56 -11.13 -14.62
N ARG A 88 21.14 -9.85 -14.70
CA ARG A 88 21.92 -8.70 -14.18
C ARG A 88 22.34 -8.82 -12.71
N PHE A 89 21.47 -9.39 -11.85
CA PHE A 89 21.71 -9.52 -10.41
C PHE A 89 22.11 -10.94 -9.99
N ILE A 90 22.04 -11.91 -10.89
CA ILE A 90 22.31 -13.31 -10.56
C ILE A 90 23.83 -13.52 -10.57
N PRO A 91 24.40 -14.10 -9.50
CA PRO A 91 25.81 -14.46 -9.50
C PRO A 91 26.18 -15.36 -10.69
N LYS A 92 27.28 -15.05 -11.39
CA LYS A 92 27.75 -15.83 -12.56
C LYS A 92 27.94 -17.32 -12.25
N SER A 93 28.36 -17.66 -11.03
CA SER A 93 28.54 -19.05 -10.56
C SER A 93 27.26 -19.89 -10.56
N ILE A 94 26.10 -19.27 -10.71
CA ILE A 94 24.78 -19.89 -10.71
C ILE A 94 24.23 -19.95 -12.13
N CYS A 95 24.55 -18.95 -12.96
CA CYS A 95 24.17 -18.94 -14.37
C CYS A 95 24.99 -19.94 -15.19
N GLU A 96 26.30 -19.95 -14.96
CA GLU A 96 27.29 -20.68 -15.75
C GLU A 96 27.77 -21.95 -15.01
N GLY A 97 28.32 -22.92 -15.74
CA GLY A 97 28.85 -24.18 -15.20
C GLY A 97 27.99 -25.41 -15.54
N GLU A 98 28.46 -26.62 -15.18
CA GLU A 98 27.77 -27.89 -15.48
C GLU A 98 26.44 -28.02 -14.72
N GLU A 99 26.34 -27.43 -13.52
CA GLU A 99 25.14 -27.43 -12.67
C GLU A 99 24.40 -26.06 -12.71
N GLY A 100 24.85 -25.14 -13.56
CA GLY A 100 24.29 -23.78 -13.67
C GLY A 100 23.00 -23.72 -14.49
N MET A 101 22.29 -22.60 -14.38
CA MET A 101 21.03 -22.32 -15.09
C MET A 101 21.11 -22.62 -16.59
N HIS A 102 22.19 -22.22 -17.27
CA HIS A 102 22.33 -22.44 -18.72
C HIS A 102 22.41 -23.92 -19.09
N ALA A 103 23.16 -24.71 -18.31
CA ALA A 103 23.25 -26.15 -18.53
C ALA A 103 21.90 -26.82 -18.27
N TYR A 104 21.25 -26.46 -17.16
CA TYR A 104 19.93 -26.94 -16.79
C TYR A 104 18.87 -26.66 -17.87
N LEU A 105 18.74 -25.40 -18.31
CA LEU A 105 17.76 -25.02 -19.33
C LEU A 105 18.06 -25.67 -20.68
N LYS A 106 19.33 -25.92 -21.01
CA LYS A 106 19.72 -26.62 -22.24
C LYS A 106 19.36 -28.10 -22.20
N GLU A 107 19.47 -28.74 -21.04
CA GLU A 107 19.05 -30.12 -20.84
C GLU A 107 17.52 -30.26 -20.94
N GLU A 108 16.79 -29.40 -20.22
CA GLU A 108 15.33 -29.49 -20.11
C GLU A 108 14.57 -28.93 -21.33
N TYR A 109 15.10 -27.87 -21.95
CA TYR A 109 14.43 -27.11 -23.02
C TYR A 109 15.32 -26.94 -24.25
N SER A 110 16.02 -28.00 -24.65
CA SER A 110 17.00 -27.98 -25.75
C SER A 110 16.51 -27.29 -27.05
N ASP A 111 15.24 -27.46 -27.42
CA ASP A 111 14.65 -26.86 -28.62
C ASP A 111 14.30 -25.36 -28.47
N LEU A 112 14.12 -24.87 -27.24
CA LEU A 112 13.63 -23.52 -26.95
C LEU A 112 14.68 -22.60 -26.32
N VAL A 113 15.71 -23.17 -25.68
CA VAL A 113 16.76 -22.42 -24.96
C VAL A 113 17.48 -21.42 -25.87
N SER A 114 17.55 -21.69 -27.16
CA SER A 114 18.15 -20.79 -28.15
C SER A 114 17.45 -19.42 -28.24
N ASN A 115 16.18 -19.32 -27.84
CA ASN A 115 15.43 -18.06 -27.83
C ASN A 115 15.66 -17.23 -26.55
N PHE A 116 16.24 -17.82 -25.51
CA PHE A 116 16.47 -17.16 -24.23
C PHE A 116 17.41 -15.96 -24.42
N GLN A 117 17.07 -14.82 -23.81
CA GLN A 117 17.75 -13.52 -23.88
C GLN A 117 17.73 -12.81 -25.24
N GLN A 118 17.14 -13.41 -26.28
CA GLN A 118 17.15 -12.89 -27.65
C GLN A 118 16.00 -11.93 -27.97
N ALA A 119 15.07 -11.71 -27.03
CA ALA A 119 13.93 -10.82 -27.25
C ALA A 119 14.39 -9.39 -27.59
N GLU A 120 13.97 -8.88 -28.76
CA GLU A 120 14.26 -7.50 -29.18
C GLU A 120 13.50 -6.47 -28.32
N TYR A 121 12.25 -6.79 -27.96
CA TYR A 121 11.40 -5.98 -27.10
C TYR A 121 11.31 -6.61 -25.71
N LYS A 122 11.65 -5.84 -24.66
CA LYS A 122 11.73 -6.33 -23.27
C LYS A 122 10.78 -5.54 -22.35
N PRO A 123 9.46 -5.81 -22.41
CA PRO A 123 8.44 -5.13 -21.65
C PRO A 123 8.40 -5.51 -20.16
N ILE A 124 8.95 -6.67 -19.79
CA ILE A 124 9.06 -7.10 -18.40
C ILE A 124 10.32 -6.46 -17.83
N LYS A 125 10.15 -5.53 -16.89
CA LYS A 125 11.24 -4.74 -16.32
C LYS A 125 11.92 -5.45 -15.16
N ALA A 126 11.23 -6.33 -14.45
CA ALA A 126 11.81 -7.12 -13.37
C ALA A 126 10.94 -8.32 -12.99
N LEU A 127 11.58 -9.32 -12.38
CA LEU A 127 10.92 -10.28 -11.51
C LEU A 127 11.42 -10.07 -10.09
N THR A 128 10.50 -9.86 -9.15
CA THR A 128 10.83 -9.62 -7.74
C THR A 128 10.04 -10.53 -6.84
N THR A 129 10.57 -10.92 -5.70
CA THR A 129 9.78 -11.67 -4.71
C THR A 129 9.03 -10.74 -3.74
N ILE A 130 8.07 -11.24 -2.97
CA ILE A 130 7.43 -10.54 -1.84
C ILE A 130 7.77 -11.29 -0.54
N GLY A 131 7.90 -10.60 0.59
CA GLY A 131 8.13 -11.23 1.90
C GLY A 131 9.59 -11.28 2.35
N SER A 132 10.04 -12.43 2.83
CA SER A 132 11.29 -12.59 3.59
C SER A 132 12.35 -13.46 2.90
N LEU A 133 12.13 -13.83 1.63
CA LEU A 133 13.08 -14.61 0.84
C LEU A 133 14.46 -13.93 0.81
N GLY A 134 15.52 -14.70 1.10
CA GLY A 134 16.89 -14.18 1.17
C GLY A 134 17.25 -13.38 2.43
N GLY A 135 16.32 -13.20 3.38
CA GLY A 135 16.54 -12.53 4.66
C GLY A 135 16.55 -13.49 5.87
N ILE A 136 16.64 -12.94 7.08
CA ILE A 136 16.56 -13.72 8.33
C ILE A 136 15.17 -14.37 8.49
N GLY A 137 14.14 -13.75 7.92
CA GLY A 137 12.79 -14.31 7.89
C GLY A 137 12.55 -15.42 6.85
N HIS A 138 13.52 -15.77 6.01
CA HIS A 138 13.41 -16.90 5.07
C HIS A 138 13.16 -18.21 5.84
N LYS A 139 12.49 -19.20 5.27
CA LYS A 139 12.19 -20.50 5.88
C LYS A 139 12.40 -21.62 4.86
N PRO A 140 12.74 -22.84 5.29
CA PRO A 140 12.89 -23.98 4.38
C PRO A 140 11.63 -24.27 3.55
N ASP A 141 10.46 -23.94 4.08
CA ASP A 141 9.14 -24.09 3.46
C ASP A 141 8.55 -22.73 3.05
N SER A 142 9.38 -21.79 2.61
CA SER A 142 8.87 -20.49 2.15
C SER A 142 8.28 -20.58 0.76
N ASP A 143 7.09 -20.00 0.61
CA ASP A 143 6.45 -19.80 -0.69
C ASP A 143 7.27 -18.81 -1.54
N MET A 144 7.31 -19.04 -2.86
CA MET A 144 7.83 -18.09 -3.84
C MET A 144 6.71 -17.21 -4.37
N ASP A 145 6.40 -16.15 -3.63
CA ASP A 145 5.52 -15.07 -4.08
C ASP A 145 6.28 -14.12 -5.01
N ALA A 146 6.16 -14.28 -6.32
CA ALA A 146 6.88 -13.49 -7.32
C ALA A 146 5.98 -12.48 -8.05
N GLN A 147 6.44 -11.24 -8.20
CA GLN A 147 5.81 -10.19 -8.99
C GLN A 147 6.47 -10.08 -10.36
N VAL A 148 5.66 -10.09 -11.41
CA VAL A 148 6.06 -9.76 -12.77
C VAL A 148 5.85 -8.27 -12.99
N ILE A 149 6.96 -7.50 -12.97
CA ILE A 149 6.92 -6.04 -13.07
C ILE A 149 6.88 -5.62 -14.54
N ILE A 150 5.83 -4.91 -14.92
CA ILE A 150 5.58 -4.47 -16.29
C ILE A 150 5.44 -2.96 -16.33
N ASN A 151 6.20 -2.32 -17.23
CA ASN A 151 6.02 -0.92 -17.55
C ASN A 151 5.22 -0.79 -18.86
N THR A 152 4.01 -0.27 -18.76
CA THR A 152 3.11 -0.03 -19.90
C THR A 152 3.14 1.41 -20.38
N ASN A 153 3.84 2.30 -19.67
CA ASN A 153 4.01 3.67 -20.12
C ASN A 153 4.81 3.68 -21.43
N PRO A 154 4.42 4.53 -22.40
CA PRO A 154 5.14 4.69 -23.65
C PRO A 154 6.55 5.26 -23.44
N GLU A 155 7.52 4.76 -24.21
CA GLU A 155 8.87 5.32 -24.28
C GLU A 155 8.95 6.33 -25.44
N TYR A 156 9.29 7.59 -25.14
CA TYR A 156 9.36 8.66 -26.13
C TYR A 156 10.77 8.84 -26.68
N ARG A 157 10.95 8.61 -27.99
CA ARG A 157 12.26 8.74 -28.66
C ARG A 157 12.74 10.17 -28.85
N PHE A 158 11.84 11.14 -28.80
CA PHE A 158 12.13 12.55 -29.04
C PHE A 158 11.51 13.41 -27.96
N SER A 159 12.14 14.54 -27.67
CA SER A 159 11.58 15.56 -26.77
C SER A 159 10.22 16.02 -27.26
N TRP A 160 9.28 16.17 -26.32
CA TRP A 160 7.96 16.70 -26.62
C TRP A 160 8.01 18.13 -27.17
N ASN A 161 7.09 18.43 -28.08
CA ASN A 161 6.84 19.77 -28.62
C ASN A 161 5.38 20.20 -28.40
N ASP A 162 5.00 21.39 -28.89
CA ASP A 162 3.64 21.95 -28.75
C ASP A 162 2.54 21.00 -29.27
N ALA A 163 2.81 20.22 -30.32
CA ALA A 163 1.85 19.25 -30.86
C ALA A 163 1.64 18.07 -29.89
N ASP A 164 2.69 17.66 -29.17
CA ASP A 164 2.59 16.63 -28.15
C ASP A 164 1.74 17.08 -26.95
N PHE A 165 1.91 18.34 -26.53
CA PHE A 165 1.05 18.95 -25.50
C PHE A 165 -0.38 19.16 -25.98
N PHE A 166 -0.59 19.45 -27.28
CA PHE A 166 -1.93 19.49 -27.85
C PHE A 166 -2.61 18.13 -27.84
N LEU A 167 -1.92 17.05 -28.23
CA LEU A 167 -2.43 15.69 -28.13
C LEU A 167 -2.75 15.32 -26.68
N ALA A 168 -1.88 15.69 -25.74
CA ALA A 168 -2.12 15.48 -24.31
C ALA A 168 -3.37 16.20 -23.80
N LEU A 169 -3.59 17.46 -24.22
CA LEU A 169 -4.82 18.19 -23.93
C LEU A 169 -6.05 17.49 -24.51
N LEU A 170 -5.97 16.96 -25.73
CA LEU A 170 -7.05 16.18 -26.33
C LEU A 170 -7.33 14.89 -25.56
N CYS A 171 -6.31 14.13 -25.15
CA CYS A 171 -6.47 12.94 -24.30
C CYS A 171 -7.22 13.30 -23.00
N ARG A 172 -6.83 14.40 -22.35
CA ARG A 172 -7.48 14.90 -21.13
C ARG A 172 -8.94 15.30 -21.35
N ILE A 173 -9.24 15.98 -22.45
CA ILE A 173 -10.62 16.34 -22.83
C ILE A 173 -11.44 15.06 -23.06
N MET A 174 -10.91 14.10 -23.82
CA MET A 174 -11.62 12.87 -24.17
C MET A 174 -11.89 12.00 -22.94
N GLU A 175 -10.90 11.84 -22.06
CA GLU A 175 -11.04 11.12 -20.80
C GLU A 175 -12.19 11.70 -19.95
N ARG A 176 -12.14 13.01 -19.70
CA ARG A 176 -13.20 13.71 -18.94
C ARG A 176 -14.56 13.62 -19.63
N PHE A 177 -14.56 13.66 -20.95
CA PHE A 177 -15.79 13.60 -21.71
C PHE A 177 -16.47 12.23 -21.51
N PHE A 178 -15.75 11.12 -21.65
CA PHE A 178 -16.34 9.79 -21.45
C PHE A 178 -16.90 9.62 -20.03
N ASP A 179 -16.17 10.05 -19.01
CA ASP A 179 -16.62 9.92 -17.63
C ASP A 179 -17.79 10.85 -17.30
N ARG A 180 -17.74 12.12 -17.73
CA ARG A 180 -18.85 13.05 -17.54
C ARG A 180 -20.10 12.58 -18.29
N TYR A 181 -19.96 12.16 -19.53
CA TYR A 181 -21.07 11.70 -20.35
C TYR A 181 -21.74 10.48 -19.71
N TYR A 182 -20.94 9.50 -19.27
CA TYR A 182 -21.44 8.34 -18.54
C TYR A 182 -22.15 8.76 -17.25
N LEU A 183 -21.56 9.64 -16.42
CA LEU A 183 -22.08 9.95 -15.09
C LEU A 183 -23.26 10.93 -15.06
N ARG A 184 -23.28 11.92 -15.97
CA ARG A 184 -24.20 13.06 -15.95
C ARG A 184 -25.18 13.10 -17.13
N ASN A 185 -24.82 12.55 -18.28
CA ASN A 185 -25.65 12.62 -19.49
C ASN A 185 -26.43 11.33 -19.77
N MET A 186 -26.04 10.21 -19.16
CA MET A 186 -26.78 8.94 -19.23
C MET A 186 -27.70 8.73 -18.03
N GLU A 187 -28.89 8.22 -18.28
CA GLU A 187 -29.82 7.83 -17.21
C GLU A 187 -29.28 6.61 -16.45
N PRO A 188 -29.63 6.44 -15.15
CA PRO A 188 -29.17 5.29 -14.35
C PRO A 188 -29.44 3.92 -14.99
N VAL A 189 -30.57 3.77 -15.70
CA VAL A 189 -30.93 2.52 -16.40
C VAL A 189 -29.99 2.29 -17.59
N GLU A 190 -29.74 3.30 -18.41
CA GLU A 190 -28.83 3.22 -19.55
C GLU A 190 -27.40 2.91 -19.13
N ARG A 191 -26.95 3.48 -18.01
CA ARG A 191 -25.64 3.17 -17.41
C ARG A 191 -25.54 1.70 -17.00
N ALA A 192 -26.61 1.16 -16.39
CA ALA A 192 -26.65 -0.24 -15.98
C ALA A 192 -26.66 -1.19 -17.19
N GLU A 193 -27.38 -0.84 -18.25
CA GLU A 193 -27.38 -1.59 -19.51
C GLU A 193 -26.02 -1.56 -20.21
N LEU A 194 -25.37 -0.38 -20.27
CA LEU A 194 -24.04 -0.25 -20.86
C LEU A 194 -23.01 -1.05 -20.06
N ARG A 195 -23.04 -0.97 -18.73
CA ARG A 195 -22.18 -1.78 -17.87
C ARG A 195 -22.40 -3.26 -18.13
N LYS A 196 -23.65 -3.73 -18.15
CA LYS A 196 -23.98 -5.12 -18.45
C LYS A 196 -23.46 -5.54 -19.82
N LYS A 197 -23.66 -4.73 -20.86
CA LYS A 197 -23.21 -5.01 -22.23
C LYS A 197 -21.68 -5.10 -22.31
N ALA A 198 -20.96 -4.15 -21.70
CA ALA A 198 -19.49 -4.17 -21.65
C ALA A 198 -18.98 -5.44 -20.94
N THR A 199 -19.55 -5.77 -19.78
CA THR A 199 -19.20 -6.98 -19.04
C THR A 199 -19.51 -8.26 -19.83
N THR A 200 -20.65 -8.34 -20.52
CA THR A 200 -20.98 -9.47 -21.41
C THR A 200 -19.98 -9.63 -22.54
N ILE A 201 -19.53 -8.54 -23.17
CA ILE A 201 -18.50 -8.61 -24.21
C ILE A 201 -17.19 -9.16 -23.65
N LEU A 202 -16.78 -8.75 -22.45
CA LEU A 202 -15.60 -9.32 -21.80
C LEU A 202 -15.77 -10.80 -21.51
N HIS A 203 -16.94 -11.22 -21.00
CA HIS A 203 -17.24 -12.63 -20.80
C HIS A 203 -17.16 -13.44 -22.08
N GLU A 204 -17.69 -12.92 -23.20
CA GLU A 204 -17.62 -13.57 -24.50
C GLU A 204 -16.18 -13.65 -25.03
N LYS A 205 -15.37 -12.61 -24.78
CA LYS A 205 -13.97 -12.57 -25.19
C LYS A 205 -13.09 -13.51 -24.35
N PHE A 206 -13.41 -13.67 -23.07
CA PHE A 206 -12.58 -14.35 -22.08
C PHE A 206 -13.18 -15.68 -21.58
N GLN A 207 -14.06 -16.31 -22.36
CA GLN A 207 -14.84 -17.50 -21.94
C GLN A 207 -13.99 -18.65 -21.40
N HIS A 208 -12.75 -18.80 -21.86
CA HIS A 208 -11.85 -19.89 -21.48
C HIS A 208 -10.69 -19.31 -20.64
N GLY A 209 -10.49 -19.82 -19.42
CA GLY A 209 -9.36 -19.45 -18.56
C GLY A 209 -9.65 -18.40 -17.48
N ILE A 210 -10.92 -18.05 -17.24
CA ILE A 210 -11.35 -17.37 -16.02
C ILE A 210 -12.21 -18.31 -15.15
N SER A 211 -11.99 -18.27 -13.84
CA SER A 211 -12.81 -19.03 -12.89
C SER A 211 -14.21 -18.43 -12.72
N THR A 212 -15.10 -19.20 -12.06
CA THR A 212 -16.47 -18.74 -11.76
C THR A 212 -16.49 -17.50 -10.87
N GLU A 213 -15.51 -17.35 -9.97
CA GLU A 213 -15.42 -16.18 -9.09
C GLU A 213 -14.84 -14.97 -9.83
N GLU A 214 -13.76 -15.16 -10.60
CA GLU A 214 -13.17 -14.09 -11.43
C GLU A 214 -14.16 -13.53 -12.45
N SER A 215 -14.99 -14.40 -13.02
CA SER A 215 -16.08 -14.01 -13.91
C SER A 215 -16.99 -12.94 -13.26
N LYS A 216 -17.33 -13.07 -11.97
CA LYS A 216 -18.22 -12.11 -11.28
C LYS A 216 -17.63 -10.69 -11.15
N VAL A 217 -16.32 -10.56 -11.35
CA VAL A 217 -15.56 -9.31 -11.14
C VAL A 217 -14.63 -9.00 -12.32
N VAL A 218 -14.95 -9.52 -13.51
CA VAL A 218 -14.13 -9.41 -14.73
C VAL A 218 -13.78 -7.97 -15.10
N GLU A 219 -14.66 -7.00 -14.81
CA GLU A 219 -14.41 -5.58 -15.05
C GLU A 219 -13.32 -4.99 -14.14
N PHE A 220 -13.07 -5.59 -12.97
CA PHE A 220 -12.06 -5.16 -12.02
C PHE A 220 -10.72 -5.83 -12.30
N ILE A 221 -10.72 -7.08 -12.75
CA ILE A 221 -9.51 -7.81 -13.17
C ILE A 221 -8.94 -7.17 -14.45
N PHE A 222 -9.79 -6.96 -15.45
CA PHE A 222 -9.41 -6.42 -16.75
C PHE A 222 -9.90 -4.98 -16.92
N THR A 223 -9.46 -4.10 -16.02
CA THR A 223 -9.93 -2.70 -15.93
C THR A 223 -9.73 -1.94 -17.24
N SER A 224 -8.59 -2.13 -17.90
CA SER A 224 -8.26 -1.40 -19.13
C SER A 224 -9.08 -1.94 -20.31
N SER A 225 -9.26 -3.26 -20.39
CA SER A 225 -10.19 -3.91 -21.33
C SER A 225 -11.63 -3.43 -21.15
N TYR A 226 -12.10 -3.35 -19.90
CA TYR A 226 -13.43 -2.84 -19.58
C TYR A 226 -13.60 -1.37 -19.96
N ARG A 227 -12.60 -0.53 -19.65
CA ARG A 227 -12.58 0.89 -20.04
C ARG A 227 -12.70 1.05 -21.55
N ARG A 228 -11.91 0.29 -22.33
CA ARG A 228 -11.95 0.32 -23.79
C ARG A 228 -13.33 -0.02 -24.33
N GLU A 229 -13.95 -1.09 -23.86
CA GLU A 229 -15.31 -1.46 -24.27
C GLU A 229 -16.36 -0.42 -23.83
N LYS A 230 -16.24 0.12 -22.61
CA LYS A 230 -17.09 1.21 -22.11
C LYS A 230 -17.01 2.43 -23.05
N HIS A 231 -15.80 2.86 -23.40
CA HIS A 231 -15.56 4.01 -24.28
C HIS A 231 -16.10 3.77 -25.68
N ARG A 232 -15.85 2.58 -26.25
CA ARG A 232 -16.39 2.17 -27.55
C ARG A 232 -17.91 2.24 -27.59
N LEU A 233 -18.59 1.70 -26.58
CA LEU A 233 -20.05 1.72 -26.48
C LEU A 233 -20.62 3.14 -26.27
N ILE A 234 -19.94 3.99 -25.50
CA ILE A 234 -20.31 5.40 -25.35
C ILE A 234 -20.15 6.13 -26.70
N HIS A 235 -19.03 5.91 -27.38
CA HIS A 235 -18.75 6.51 -28.68
C HIS A 235 -19.80 6.10 -29.74
N GLU A 236 -20.15 4.81 -29.82
CA GLU A 236 -21.23 4.32 -30.69
C GLU A 236 -22.55 5.06 -30.47
N LYS A 237 -22.90 5.33 -29.20
CA LYS A 237 -24.12 6.10 -28.87
C LYS A 237 -24.01 7.57 -29.30
N ILE A 238 -22.85 8.19 -29.11
CA ILE A 238 -22.66 9.62 -29.43
C ILE A 238 -22.72 9.87 -30.93
N VAL A 239 -22.10 9.00 -31.73
CA VAL A 239 -22.11 9.12 -33.21
C VAL A 239 -23.55 9.04 -33.77
N GLN A 240 -24.47 8.41 -33.04
CA GLN A 240 -25.90 8.36 -33.41
C GLN A 240 -26.68 9.63 -33.03
N LEU A 241 -26.12 10.53 -32.24
CA LEU A 241 -26.76 11.80 -31.91
C LEU A 241 -26.60 12.81 -33.04
N GLU A 242 -27.57 13.73 -33.15
CA GLU A 242 -27.45 14.89 -34.03
C GLU A 242 -26.20 15.73 -33.71
N PRO A 243 -25.48 16.30 -34.70
CA PRO A 243 -24.24 17.04 -34.46
C PRO A 243 -24.36 18.16 -33.41
N ALA A 244 -25.52 18.82 -33.33
CA ALA A 244 -25.78 19.85 -32.32
C ALA A 244 -25.76 19.29 -30.88
N LYS A 245 -26.31 18.09 -30.66
CA LYS A 245 -26.33 17.43 -29.36
C LYS A 245 -24.96 16.88 -28.98
N GLN A 246 -24.17 16.44 -29.97
CA GLN A 246 -22.77 16.08 -29.74
C GLN A 246 -21.99 17.30 -29.24
N ALA A 247 -22.12 18.44 -29.92
CA ALA A 247 -21.49 19.69 -29.52
C ALA A 247 -21.91 20.15 -28.10
N GLU A 248 -23.20 20.05 -27.77
CA GLU A 248 -23.74 20.39 -26.43
C GLU A 248 -23.14 19.50 -25.33
N ALA A 249 -22.85 18.23 -25.62
CA ALA A 249 -22.24 17.31 -24.66
C ALA A 249 -20.73 17.61 -24.45
N PHE A 250 -20.01 17.96 -25.51
CA PHE A 250 -18.57 18.24 -25.45
C PHE A 250 -18.24 19.61 -24.87
N LEU A 251 -19.00 20.65 -25.21
CA LEU A 251 -18.65 22.04 -24.90
C LEU A 251 -18.37 22.29 -23.40
N PRO A 252 -19.21 21.83 -22.45
CA PRO A 252 -18.94 22.02 -21.02
C PRO A 252 -17.65 21.32 -20.54
N VAL A 253 -17.29 20.18 -21.15
CA VAL A 253 -16.07 19.44 -20.82
C VAL A 253 -14.84 20.19 -21.31
N ILE A 254 -14.91 20.72 -22.54
CA ILE A 254 -13.84 21.52 -23.13
C ILE A 254 -13.63 22.77 -22.26
N GLU A 255 -14.68 23.54 -21.97
CA GLU A 255 -14.58 24.74 -21.14
C GLU A 255 -14.00 24.46 -19.74
N GLU A 256 -14.43 23.39 -19.07
CA GLU A 256 -13.91 23.01 -17.75
C GLU A 256 -12.45 22.55 -17.82
N THR A 257 -12.04 21.88 -18.90
CA THR A 257 -10.65 21.44 -19.08
C THR A 257 -9.74 22.62 -19.39
N LEU A 258 -10.14 23.55 -20.25
CA LEU A 258 -9.35 24.75 -20.53
C LEU A 258 -9.14 25.63 -19.28
N ARG A 259 -10.13 25.67 -18.37
CA ARG A 259 -10.02 26.38 -17.09
C ARG A 259 -8.98 25.79 -16.14
N GLU A 260 -8.69 24.50 -16.25
CA GLU A 260 -7.64 23.82 -15.46
C GLU A 260 -6.25 24.01 -16.07
N PHE A 261 -6.15 24.25 -17.38
CA PHE A 261 -4.87 24.42 -18.07
C PHE A 261 -4.78 25.82 -18.71
N PRO A 262 -4.66 26.89 -17.90
CA PRO A 262 -4.63 28.26 -18.41
C PRO A 262 -3.45 28.49 -19.37
N ASP A 263 -2.35 27.75 -19.21
CA ASP A 263 -1.16 27.80 -20.07
C ASP A 263 -1.43 27.36 -21.53
N CYS A 264 -2.49 26.59 -21.75
CA CYS A 264 -2.87 26.08 -23.06
C CYS A 264 -3.65 27.11 -23.92
N GLU A 265 -3.74 28.39 -23.51
CA GLU A 265 -4.41 29.44 -24.31
C GLU A 265 -3.82 29.54 -25.73
N MET A 266 -2.52 29.28 -25.89
CA MET A 266 -1.86 29.24 -27.21
C MET A 266 -2.36 28.12 -28.13
N LEU A 267 -2.99 27.07 -27.58
CA LEU A 267 -3.51 25.92 -28.33
C LEU A 267 -4.98 26.10 -28.75
N LEU A 268 -5.58 27.27 -28.51
CA LEU A 268 -6.98 27.54 -28.84
C LEU A 268 -7.26 27.40 -30.35
N GLU A 269 -6.41 27.95 -31.21
CA GLU A 269 -6.57 27.84 -32.67
C GLU A 269 -6.51 26.37 -33.16
N PRO A 270 -5.49 25.57 -32.80
CA PRO A 270 -5.50 24.12 -33.06
C PRO A 270 -6.78 23.41 -32.57
N LEU A 271 -7.28 23.78 -31.38
CA LEU A 271 -8.49 23.17 -30.81
C LEU A 271 -9.75 23.49 -31.63
N LEU A 272 -9.89 24.73 -32.12
CA LEU A 272 -10.97 25.16 -33.00
C LEU A 272 -10.94 24.44 -34.36
N GLN A 273 -9.75 24.09 -34.84
CA GLN A 273 -9.59 23.30 -36.06
C GLN A 273 -9.95 21.83 -35.84
N PHE A 274 -9.55 21.25 -34.72
CA PHE A 274 -9.83 19.85 -34.38
C PHE A 274 -11.33 19.63 -34.13
N PHE A 275 -11.95 20.44 -33.29
CA PHE A 275 -13.40 20.38 -33.03
C PHE A 275 -14.14 21.36 -33.94
N GLY A 276 -14.42 20.94 -35.18
CA GLY A 276 -15.05 21.80 -36.19
C GLY A 276 -16.40 22.42 -35.78
N PHE A 277 -17.11 21.88 -34.79
CA PHE A 277 -18.32 22.50 -34.24
C PHE A 277 -18.04 23.78 -33.43
N LEU A 278 -16.84 23.93 -32.85
CA LEU A 278 -16.45 25.12 -32.09
C LEU A 278 -16.29 26.35 -32.99
N GLN A 279 -16.06 26.18 -34.30
CA GLN A 279 -16.01 27.28 -35.27
C GLN A 279 -17.35 28.03 -35.39
N LYS A 280 -18.46 27.40 -34.97
CA LYS A 280 -19.79 28.00 -34.94
C LYS A 280 -20.09 28.73 -33.63
N THR A 281 -19.28 28.52 -32.61
CA THR A 281 -19.36 29.23 -31.33
C THR A 281 -18.81 30.65 -31.52
N PRO A 282 -19.43 31.70 -30.95
CA PRO A 282 -18.87 33.05 -30.99
C PRO A 282 -17.40 33.03 -30.52
N ALA A 283 -16.48 33.61 -31.30
CA ALA A 283 -15.03 33.54 -31.03
C ALA A 283 -14.63 34.03 -29.63
N ASN A 284 -15.40 34.95 -29.05
CA ASN A 284 -15.17 35.47 -27.71
C ASN A 284 -15.71 34.57 -26.58
N GLU A 285 -16.59 33.62 -26.85
CA GLU A 285 -17.25 32.84 -25.81
C GLU A 285 -16.31 31.75 -25.24
N LEU A 286 -15.66 30.98 -26.11
CA LEU A 286 -14.74 29.93 -25.66
C LEU A 286 -13.47 30.52 -25.01
N SER A 287 -12.96 31.63 -25.55
CA SER A 287 -11.80 32.33 -24.97
C SER A 287 -12.12 32.90 -23.59
N THR A 288 -13.31 33.48 -23.38
CA THR A 288 -13.70 34.04 -22.08
C THR A 288 -14.10 33.00 -21.05
N LYS A 289 -14.80 31.92 -21.45
CA LYS A 289 -15.24 30.85 -20.54
C LYS A 289 -14.16 29.81 -20.26
N GLY A 290 -13.30 29.53 -21.24
CA GLY A 290 -12.18 28.61 -21.11
C GLY A 290 -10.98 29.23 -20.41
N PHE A 291 -10.70 30.52 -20.64
CA PHE A 291 -9.57 31.24 -20.05
C PHE A 291 -10.02 32.52 -19.32
N PRO A 292 -10.80 32.39 -18.22
CA PRO A 292 -11.39 33.53 -17.52
C PRO A 292 -10.35 34.48 -16.90
N TYR A 293 -9.13 34.00 -16.66
CA TYR A 293 -8.02 34.77 -16.09
C TYR A 293 -6.93 35.11 -17.12
N SER A 294 -7.29 35.22 -18.41
CA SER A 294 -6.31 35.49 -19.47
C SER A 294 -5.52 36.79 -19.21
N PRO A 295 -4.19 36.81 -19.43
CA PRO A 295 -3.37 38.00 -19.28
C PRO A 295 -3.74 39.14 -20.23
N LYS A 296 -4.49 38.85 -21.30
CA LYS A 296 -5.04 39.83 -22.23
C LYS A 296 -6.15 40.69 -21.57
N GLN A 297 -6.74 40.20 -20.49
CA GLN A 297 -7.83 40.85 -19.75
C GLN A 297 -7.38 41.48 -18.42
N LEU A 298 -6.10 41.36 -18.05
CA LEU A 298 -5.54 41.89 -16.80
C LEU A 298 -5.64 43.42 -16.77
N ASN A 299 -6.59 43.92 -15.99
CA ASN A 299 -6.71 45.32 -15.60
C ASN A 299 -7.33 45.43 -14.20
N GLN A 300 -7.22 46.60 -13.57
CA GLN A 300 -7.69 46.82 -12.20
C GLN A 300 -9.18 46.47 -12.03
N GLU A 301 -10.02 46.81 -13.00
CA GLU A 301 -11.46 46.56 -12.90
C GLU A 301 -11.79 45.06 -12.81
N LYS A 302 -11.11 44.25 -13.62
CA LYS A 302 -11.25 42.79 -13.68
C LYS A 302 -10.68 42.11 -12.45
N ILE A 303 -9.49 42.52 -12.00
CA ILE A 303 -8.86 41.98 -10.78
C ILE A 303 -9.78 42.19 -9.57
N LEU A 304 -10.34 43.38 -9.40
CA LEU A 304 -11.30 43.66 -8.33
C LEU A 304 -12.59 42.85 -8.48
N GLY A 305 -13.04 42.60 -9.71
CA GLY A 305 -14.16 41.69 -9.98
C GLY A 305 -13.86 40.26 -9.52
N TRP A 306 -12.66 39.74 -9.80
CA TRP A 306 -12.22 38.44 -9.33
C TRP A 306 -12.07 38.37 -7.82
N LEU A 307 -11.56 39.42 -7.17
CA LEU A 307 -11.49 39.51 -5.72
C LEU A 307 -12.88 39.42 -5.08
N ILE A 308 -13.87 40.12 -5.64
CA ILE A 308 -15.26 40.04 -5.14
C ILE A 308 -15.82 38.64 -5.35
N GLN A 309 -15.62 38.04 -6.53
CA GLN A 309 -16.08 36.67 -6.79
C GLN A 309 -15.42 35.66 -5.86
N TYR A 310 -14.11 35.81 -5.61
CA TYR A 310 -13.38 34.98 -4.65
C TYR A 310 -13.95 35.16 -3.25
N PHE A 311 -14.16 36.41 -2.82
CA PHE A 311 -14.74 36.71 -1.51
C PHE A 311 -16.13 36.10 -1.32
N GLN A 312 -16.98 36.24 -2.34
CA GLN A 312 -18.34 35.69 -2.36
C GLN A 312 -18.34 34.16 -2.35
N ASN A 313 -17.58 33.52 -3.24
CA ASN A 313 -17.66 32.08 -3.42
C ASN A 313 -16.92 31.30 -2.32
N SER A 314 -15.87 31.89 -1.74
CA SER A 314 -15.02 31.22 -0.76
C SER A 314 -15.49 31.45 0.67
N PHE A 315 -16.15 32.59 0.96
CA PHE A 315 -16.44 32.99 2.35
C PHE A 315 -17.90 33.31 2.65
N LEU A 316 -18.72 33.60 1.64
CA LEU A 316 -20.10 34.02 1.88
C LEU A 316 -21.09 32.92 1.48
N ASP A 317 -22.01 32.58 2.38
CA ASP A 317 -23.23 31.87 2.01
C ASP A 317 -24.33 32.85 1.57
N LYS A 318 -25.50 32.33 1.19
CA LYS A 318 -26.62 33.17 0.71
C LYS A 318 -27.10 34.17 1.75
N ASP A 319 -27.06 33.80 3.03
CA ASP A 319 -27.53 34.64 4.13
C ASP A 319 -26.48 35.71 4.49
N ALA A 320 -25.19 35.37 4.42
CA ALA A 320 -24.08 36.31 4.59
C ALA A 320 -24.04 37.35 3.46
N VAL A 321 -24.26 36.93 2.20
CA VAL A 321 -24.44 37.84 1.06
C VAL A 321 -25.60 38.80 1.32
N HIS A 322 -26.75 38.28 1.80
CA HIS A 322 -27.90 39.11 2.10
C HIS A 322 -27.63 40.09 3.25
N GLN A 323 -26.94 39.68 4.32
CA GLN A 323 -26.57 40.57 5.42
C GLN A 323 -25.63 41.70 4.98
N ILE A 324 -24.65 41.42 4.13
CA ILE A 324 -23.75 42.46 3.60
C ILE A 324 -24.55 43.48 2.79
N LEU A 325 -25.47 43.02 1.95
CA LEU A 325 -26.36 43.89 1.18
C LEU A 325 -27.30 44.71 2.09
N LEU A 326 -27.86 44.11 3.13
CA LEU A 326 -28.71 44.80 4.12
C LEU A 326 -27.96 45.90 4.85
N ARG A 327 -26.76 45.61 5.40
CA ARG A 327 -25.94 46.61 6.10
C ARG A 327 -25.56 47.76 5.19
N TYR A 328 -25.22 47.45 3.94
CA TYR A 328 -24.93 48.47 2.94
C TYR A 328 -26.17 49.32 2.60
N ALA A 329 -27.34 48.70 2.50
CA ALA A 329 -28.61 49.40 2.27
C ALA A 329 -28.93 50.35 3.43
N GLU A 330 -28.83 49.89 4.67
CA GLU A 330 -29.04 50.68 5.88
C GLU A 330 -28.06 51.85 5.97
N LYS A 331 -26.76 51.61 5.74
CA LYS A 331 -25.72 52.64 5.75
C LYS A 331 -25.93 53.73 4.69
N ASN A 332 -26.52 53.37 3.55
CA ASN A 332 -26.74 54.26 2.41
C ASN A 332 -28.18 54.78 2.28
N ASN A 333 -29.04 54.58 3.30
CA ASN A 333 -30.47 54.95 3.28
C ASN A 333 -31.26 54.37 2.09
N LEU A 334 -30.92 53.15 1.67
CA LEU A 334 -31.65 52.39 0.65
C LEU A 334 -32.64 51.43 1.31
N PRO A 335 -33.77 51.10 0.67
CA PRO A 335 -34.66 50.07 1.19
C PRO A 335 -33.94 48.70 1.27
N PRO A 336 -34.11 47.94 2.37
CA PRO A 336 -33.36 46.72 2.69
C PRO A 336 -33.32 45.67 1.55
N ASP A 337 -34.40 45.58 0.76
CA ASP A 337 -34.57 44.61 -0.32
C ASP A 337 -34.22 45.15 -1.72
N SER A 338 -33.52 46.29 -1.82
CA SER A 338 -33.42 47.03 -3.09
C SER A 338 -32.04 47.64 -3.40
N VAL A 339 -30.94 47.03 -2.96
CA VAL A 339 -29.61 47.41 -3.46
C VAL A 339 -29.59 47.14 -4.99
N PRO A 340 -29.35 48.14 -5.84
CA PRO A 340 -29.27 47.92 -7.29
C PRO A 340 -28.02 47.10 -7.64
N GLU A 341 -28.10 46.19 -8.62
CA GLU A 341 -26.94 45.40 -9.09
C GLU A 341 -25.73 46.28 -9.45
N ALA A 342 -25.97 47.49 -9.99
CA ALA A 342 -24.92 48.46 -10.30
C ALA A 342 -24.08 48.90 -9.08
N LYS A 343 -24.62 48.77 -7.85
CA LYS A 343 -23.93 49.07 -6.59
C LYS A 343 -23.35 47.85 -5.88
N TYR A 344 -23.54 46.64 -6.40
CA TYR A 344 -23.02 45.43 -5.76
C TYR A 344 -21.50 45.47 -5.64
N LYS A 345 -20.82 45.91 -6.70
CA LYS A 345 -19.36 46.02 -6.71
C LYS A 345 -18.84 46.93 -5.58
N GLU A 346 -19.47 48.08 -5.42
CA GLU A 346 -19.17 49.06 -4.37
C GLU A 346 -19.42 48.47 -2.97
N CYS A 347 -20.59 47.86 -2.78
CA CYS A 347 -21.00 47.19 -1.55
C CYS A 347 -19.98 46.12 -1.07
N PHE A 348 -19.60 45.19 -1.96
CA PHE A 348 -18.66 44.12 -1.59
C PHE A 348 -17.25 44.66 -1.36
N LEU A 349 -16.78 45.64 -2.13
CA LEU A 349 -15.48 46.25 -1.89
C LEU A 349 -15.43 47.00 -0.56
N GLU A 350 -16.52 47.66 -0.17
CA GLU A 350 -16.63 48.31 1.15
C GLU A 350 -16.61 47.27 2.29
N SER A 351 -17.32 46.15 2.11
CA SER A 351 -17.31 45.05 3.07
C SER A 351 -15.93 44.40 3.20
N ILE A 352 -15.21 44.22 2.10
CA ILE A 352 -13.84 43.70 2.08
C ILE A 352 -12.90 44.69 2.78
N SER A 353 -13.01 45.97 2.44
CA SER A 353 -12.20 47.06 3.04
C SER A 353 -12.38 47.15 4.55
N SER A 354 -13.59 46.88 5.04
CA SER A 354 -13.92 46.94 6.47
C SER A 354 -13.63 45.63 7.21
N ASN A 355 -12.98 44.65 6.57
CA ASN A 355 -12.68 43.35 7.16
C ASN A 355 -11.44 43.43 8.07
N ASN A 356 -11.56 42.96 9.32
CA ASN A 356 -10.46 42.96 10.30
C ASN A 356 -9.26 42.08 9.89
N HIS A 357 -9.45 41.17 8.93
CA HIS A 357 -8.43 40.29 8.34
C HIS A 357 -8.15 40.60 6.86
N LEU A 358 -8.32 41.86 6.43
CA LEU A 358 -8.09 42.27 5.04
C LEU A 358 -6.73 41.83 4.47
N ASN A 359 -5.64 41.93 5.25
CA ASN A 359 -4.31 41.49 4.81
C ASN A 359 -4.31 40.00 4.45
N GLN A 360 -4.86 39.15 5.32
CA GLN A 360 -4.95 37.72 5.10
C GLN A 360 -5.83 37.40 3.88
N LEU A 361 -6.98 38.06 3.75
CA LEU A 361 -7.88 37.88 2.60
C LEU A 361 -7.19 38.24 1.27
N VAL A 362 -6.38 39.30 1.25
CA VAL A 362 -5.64 39.74 0.06
C VAL A 362 -4.51 38.76 -0.28
N ILE A 363 -3.79 38.27 0.72
CA ILE A 363 -2.77 37.22 0.56
C ILE A 363 -3.41 35.97 -0.07
N GLU A 364 -4.47 35.44 0.55
CA GLU A 364 -5.18 34.25 0.06
C GLU A 364 -5.76 34.45 -1.35
N PHE A 365 -6.25 35.65 -1.66
CA PHE A 365 -6.73 35.97 -3.01
C PHE A 365 -5.59 36.00 -4.04
N LEU A 366 -4.44 36.59 -3.69
CA LEU A 366 -3.29 36.63 -4.59
C LEU A 366 -2.77 35.22 -4.86
N GLU A 367 -2.68 34.37 -3.84
CA GLU A 367 -2.36 32.95 -3.96
C GLU A 367 -3.37 32.22 -4.86
N PHE A 368 -4.67 32.37 -4.59
CA PHE A 368 -5.76 31.84 -5.44
C PHE A 368 -5.65 32.28 -6.90
N LEU A 369 -5.24 33.52 -7.14
CA LEU A 369 -5.07 34.07 -8.48
C LEU A 369 -3.85 33.44 -9.17
N MET A 370 -2.73 33.24 -8.47
CA MET A 370 -1.55 32.57 -9.03
C MET A 370 -1.84 31.13 -9.48
N GLU A 371 -2.72 30.41 -8.77
CA GLU A 371 -3.16 29.07 -9.19
C GLU A 371 -3.93 29.04 -10.52
N ARG A 372 -4.45 30.18 -10.99
CA ARG A 372 -5.37 30.25 -12.14
C ARG A 372 -4.84 31.08 -13.31
N LEU A 373 -3.78 31.83 -13.08
CA LEU A 373 -3.09 32.56 -14.12
C LEU A 373 -2.17 31.64 -14.91
N PRO A 374 -2.02 31.84 -16.22
CA PRO A 374 -0.97 31.16 -16.98
C PRO A 374 0.41 31.71 -16.61
N HIS A 375 1.44 30.89 -16.78
CA HIS A 375 2.84 31.21 -16.51
C HIS A 375 3.32 32.47 -17.25
N ASN A 376 2.82 32.73 -18.47
CA ASN A 376 3.17 33.95 -19.21
C ASN A 376 2.68 35.26 -18.53
N ALA A 377 1.87 35.18 -17.46
CA ALA A 377 1.50 36.31 -16.61
C ALA A 377 2.56 36.68 -15.57
N ARG A 378 3.61 35.86 -15.38
CA ARG A 378 4.66 36.03 -14.35
C ARG A 378 5.23 37.45 -14.28
N GLY A 379 5.53 38.05 -15.43
CA GLY A 379 6.06 39.43 -15.49
C GLY A 379 5.08 40.52 -15.05
N LYS A 380 3.78 40.22 -14.94
CA LYS A 380 2.72 41.16 -14.55
C LYS A 380 2.31 41.05 -13.07
N VAL A 381 2.81 40.06 -12.34
CA VAL A 381 2.49 39.86 -10.90
C VAL A 381 2.76 41.11 -10.06
N PRO A 382 3.90 41.83 -10.22
CA PRO A 382 4.15 43.04 -9.45
C PRO A 382 3.11 44.14 -9.69
N GLU A 383 2.63 44.27 -10.94
CA GLU A 383 1.60 45.24 -11.31
C GLU A 383 0.26 44.90 -10.65
N VAL A 384 -0.11 43.61 -10.59
CA VAL A 384 -1.33 43.14 -9.91
C VAL A 384 -1.30 43.49 -8.42
N ILE A 385 -0.18 43.24 -7.75
CA ILE A 385 0.01 43.57 -6.33
C ILE A 385 -0.16 45.09 -6.12
N GLN A 386 0.50 45.90 -6.95
CA GLN A 386 0.40 47.36 -6.87
C GLN A 386 -1.04 47.85 -7.07
N MET A 387 -1.80 47.25 -8.00
CA MET A 387 -3.21 47.60 -8.23
C MET A 387 -4.07 47.32 -6.99
N ILE A 388 -3.85 46.20 -6.30
CA ILE A 388 -4.58 45.86 -5.07
C ILE A 388 -4.16 46.76 -3.90
N GLN A 389 -2.86 46.96 -3.68
CA GLN A 389 -2.37 47.85 -2.63
C GLN A 389 -2.88 49.29 -2.81
N LYS A 390 -2.94 49.77 -4.04
CA LYS A 390 -3.50 51.09 -4.36
C LYS A 390 -4.99 51.19 -4.00
N GLN A 391 -5.77 50.14 -4.26
CA GLN A 391 -7.20 50.09 -3.95
C GLN A 391 -7.50 50.22 -2.45
N PHE A 392 -6.66 49.61 -1.60
CA PHE A 392 -6.84 49.55 -0.16
C PHE A 392 -5.80 50.41 0.60
N SER A 393 -5.29 51.45 -0.06
CA SER A 393 -4.22 52.30 0.47
C SER A 393 -4.54 52.96 1.82
N SER A 394 -5.82 53.12 2.16
CA SER A 394 -6.28 53.64 3.46
C SER A 394 -6.10 52.67 4.63
N GLN A 395 -5.96 51.36 4.39
CA GLN A 395 -5.78 50.33 5.43
C GLN A 395 -4.32 49.87 5.61
N ALA A 396 -3.38 50.39 4.80
CA ALA A 396 -1.97 49.99 4.80
C ALA A 396 -1.77 48.46 4.70
N ILE A 397 -2.07 47.87 3.53
CA ILE A 397 -1.83 46.43 3.32
C ILE A 397 -0.34 46.11 3.48
N GLU A 398 -0.04 45.32 4.51
CA GLU A 398 1.29 44.78 4.77
C GLU A 398 1.37 43.36 4.21
N LEU A 399 2.21 43.18 3.19
CA LEU A 399 2.51 41.86 2.63
C LEU A 399 3.82 41.35 3.24
N PRO A 400 3.98 40.02 3.40
CA PRO A 400 5.23 39.44 3.88
C PRO A 400 6.44 39.88 3.04
N GLU A 401 7.60 39.96 3.67
CA GLU A 401 8.85 40.23 2.96
C GLU A 401 9.13 39.12 1.93
N GLY A 402 9.51 39.49 0.71
CA GLY A 402 9.76 38.52 -0.38
C GLY A 402 8.50 37.93 -1.04
N PHE A 403 7.29 38.31 -0.62
CA PHE A 403 6.04 37.70 -1.12
C PHE A 403 5.84 37.78 -2.63
N ASN A 404 6.33 38.83 -3.30
CA ASN A 404 6.28 38.93 -4.76
C ASN A 404 7.11 37.83 -5.47
N ASN A 405 8.25 37.43 -4.89
CA ASN A 405 9.04 36.32 -5.43
C ASN A 405 8.32 35.00 -5.17
N GLN A 406 7.76 34.81 -3.97
CA GLN A 406 6.95 33.64 -3.62
C GLN A 406 5.78 33.45 -4.60
N LEU A 407 5.02 34.51 -4.92
CA LEU A 407 3.92 34.41 -5.89
C LEU A 407 4.38 34.06 -7.32
N GLN A 408 5.56 34.53 -7.74
CA GLN A 408 6.13 34.14 -9.03
C GLN A 408 6.60 32.68 -9.03
N GLU A 409 7.22 32.22 -7.94
CA GLU A 409 7.60 30.80 -7.77
C GLU A 409 6.36 29.89 -7.73
N MET A 410 5.25 30.35 -7.15
CA MET A 410 3.96 29.65 -7.23
C MET A 410 3.49 29.47 -8.68
N LEU A 411 3.63 30.49 -9.54
CA LEU A 411 3.32 30.32 -10.98
C LEU A 411 4.23 29.29 -11.65
N ASP A 412 5.52 29.31 -11.32
CA ASP A 412 6.50 28.35 -11.85
C ASP A 412 6.14 26.90 -11.43
N ASP A 413 5.69 26.70 -10.19
CA ASP A 413 5.19 25.43 -9.66
C ASP A 413 3.87 24.98 -10.32
N GLN A 414 2.91 25.89 -10.47
CA GLN A 414 1.61 25.58 -11.10
C GLN A 414 1.77 25.22 -12.57
N TYR A 415 2.62 25.94 -13.30
CA TYR A 415 2.97 25.60 -14.68
C TYR A 415 3.52 24.18 -14.78
N ARG A 416 4.49 23.84 -13.92
CA ARG A 416 5.05 22.49 -13.86
C ARG A 416 3.98 21.44 -13.60
N LYS A 417 3.11 21.66 -12.60
CA LYS A 417 1.99 20.75 -12.28
C LYS A 417 1.04 20.57 -13.45
N HIS A 418 0.67 21.65 -14.14
CA HIS A 418 -0.18 21.59 -15.34
C HIS A 418 0.47 20.76 -16.45
N MET A 419 1.75 21.01 -16.75
CA MET A 419 2.45 20.28 -17.82
C MET A 419 2.64 18.80 -17.47
N VAL A 420 3.02 18.50 -16.23
CA VAL A 420 3.12 17.12 -15.71
C VAL A 420 1.78 16.40 -15.81
N SER A 421 0.68 17.04 -15.41
CA SER A 421 -0.66 16.46 -15.51
C SER A 421 -1.08 16.16 -16.95
N LEU A 422 -0.71 17.00 -17.92
CA LEU A 422 -0.93 16.72 -19.34
C LEU A 422 -0.09 15.51 -19.81
N ILE A 423 1.18 15.45 -19.43
CA ILE A 423 2.06 14.33 -19.77
C ILE A 423 1.47 13.02 -19.25
N GLU A 424 1.06 12.98 -17.98
CA GLU A 424 0.41 11.81 -17.39
C GLU A 424 -0.88 11.45 -18.13
N ALA A 425 -1.74 12.44 -18.46
CA ALA A 425 -3.00 12.17 -19.16
C ALA A 425 -2.80 11.48 -20.52
N ARG A 426 -1.77 11.88 -21.29
CA ARG A 426 -1.43 11.20 -22.55
C ARG A 426 -0.81 9.83 -22.32
N SER A 427 0.19 9.76 -21.45
CA SER A 427 0.91 8.53 -21.12
C SER A 427 -0.05 7.46 -20.62
N ASP A 428 -0.96 7.79 -19.70
CA ASP A 428 -1.95 6.88 -19.14
C ASP A 428 -2.99 6.47 -20.19
N TRP A 429 -3.39 7.38 -21.08
CA TRP A 429 -4.30 7.05 -22.17
C TRP A 429 -3.69 5.99 -23.10
N GLU A 430 -2.45 6.20 -23.56
CA GLU A 430 -1.73 5.27 -24.42
C GLU A 430 -1.45 3.93 -23.71
N ALA A 431 -1.03 3.98 -22.45
CA ALA A 431 -0.76 2.80 -21.62
C ALA A 431 -2.02 1.96 -21.38
N MET A 432 -3.18 2.57 -21.09
CA MET A 432 -4.42 1.84 -20.89
C MET A 432 -4.91 1.14 -22.17
N GLU A 433 -4.68 1.70 -23.35
CA GLU A 433 -5.00 1.00 -24.60
C GLU A 433 -4.10 -0.23 -24.79
N PHE A 434 -2.80 -0.10 -24.53
CA PHE A 434 -1.87 -1.23 -24.58
C PHE A 434 -2.19 -2.30 -23.52
N GLU A 435 -2.51 -1.90 -22.30
CA GLU A 435 -2.94 -2.79 -21.21
C GLU A 435 -4.15 -3.64 -21.61
N ALA A 436 -5.13 -3.04 -22.30
CA ALA A 436 -6.33 -3.73 -22.76
C ALA A 436 -6.04 -4.86 -23.77
N ASP A 437 -4.87 -4.85 -24.42
CA ASP A 437 -4.44 -5.92 -25.34
C ASP A 437 -3.71 -7.06 -24.64
N ILE A 438 -3.01 -6.77 -23.55
CA ILE A 438 -2.12 -7.72 -22.85
C ILE A 438 -2.75 -8.35 -21.60
N GLU A 439 -3.74 -7.68 -21.00
CA GLU A 439 -4.34 -8.03 -19.70
C GLU A 439 -4.76 -9.51 -19.62
N PHE A 440 -5.52 -9.98 -20.59
CA PHE A 440 -6.04 -11.34 -20.61
C PHE A 440 -5.00 -12.40 -21.02
N PRO A 441 -4.24 -12.23 -22.12
CA PRO A 441 -3.16 -13.16 -22.46
C PRO A 441 -2.13 -13.35 -21.34
N LEU A 442 -1.76 -12.26 -20.65
CA LEU A 442 -0.83 -12.31 -19.52
C LEU A 442 -1.42 -13.06 -18.32
N HIS A 443 -2.69 -12.84 -18.01
CA HIS A 443 -3.40 -13.57 -16.96
C HIS A 443 -3.37 -15.09 -17.20
N LEU A 444 -3.64 -15.52 -18.44
CA LEU A 444 -3.53 -16.94 -18.81
C LEU A 444 -2.10 -17.45 -18.68
N LYS A 445 -1.10 -16.67 -19.12
CA LYS A 445 0.31 -17.07 -19.06
C LYS A 445 0.73 -17.34 -17.62
N ILE A 446 0.37 -16.43 -16.71
CA ILE A 446 0.65 -16.57 -15.27
C ILE A 446 -0.03 -17.81 -14.70
N GLN A 447 -1.32 -18.01 -14.96
CA GLN A 447 -2.05 -19.17 -14.46
C GLN A 447 -1.44 -20.50 -14.96
N GLN A 448 -1.04 -20.55 -16.23
CA GLN A 448 -0.43 -21.75 -16.81
C GLN A 448 1.00 -21.98 -16.30
N ALA A 449 1.79 -20.92 -16.12
CA ALA A 449 3.14 -21.02 -15.56
C ALA A 449 3.12 -21.47 -14.10
N GLU A 450 2.21 -20.92 -13.30
CA GLU A 450 2.02 -21.31 -11.90
C GLU A 450 1.58 -22.78 -11.78
N ALA A 451 0.58 -23.19 -12.58
CA ALA A 451 0.10 -24.57 -12.59
C ALA A 451 1.18 -25.57 -13.06
N TYR A 452 1.99 -25.18 -14.04
CA TYR A 452 3.12 -25.96 -14.53
C TYR A 452 4.19 -26.13 -13.44
N LEU A 453 4.67 -25.04 -12.86
CA LEU A 453 5.74 -25.08 -11.86
C LEU A 453 5.30 -25.77 -10.57
N THR A 454 4.05 -25.55 -10.12
CA THR A 454 3.49 -26.26 -8.95
C THR A 454 3.43 -27.77 -9.18
N GLN A 455 3.13 -28.21 -10.41
CA GLN A 455 3.10 -29.63 -10.75
C GLN A 455 4.50 -30.24 -10.84
N LYS A 456 5.50 -29.49 -11.33
CA LYS A 456 6.89 -29.95 -11.48
C LYS A 456 7.63 -29.96 -10.15
N TYR A 457 7.42 -28.93 -9.32
CA TYR A 457 8.08 -28.69 -8.04
C TYR A 457 7.07 -28.65 -6.88
N PRO A 458 6.44 -29.78 -6.52
CA PRO A 458 5.36 -29.81 -5.51
C PRO A 458 5.82 -29.53 -4.07
N SER A 459 7.14 -29.48 -3.85
CA SER A 459 7.80 -29.06 -2.60
C SER A 459 7.86 -27.54 -2.44
N THR A 460 7.75 -26.79 -3.54
CA THR A 460 7.82 -25.33 -3.59
C THR A 460 6.45 -24.76 -3.93
N GLU A 461 5.81 -24.10 -2.97
CA GLU A 461 4.60 -23.33 -3.24
C GLU A 461 4.99 -22.05 -3.99
N ILE A 462 4.35 -21.78 -5.13
CA ILE A 462 4.72 -20.68 -6.03
C ILE A 462 3.47 -19.90 -6.45
N HIS A 463 3.57 -18.57 -6.42
CA HIS A 463 2.52 -17.68 -6.90
C HIS A 463 3.12 -16.55 -7.74
N PHE A 464 2.53 -16.29 -8.92
CA PHE A 464 2.90 -15.13 -9.72
C PHE A 464 1.83 -14.05 -9.71
N PHE A 465 2.27 -12.81 -9.45
CA PHE A 465 1.40 -11.64 -9.44
C PHE A 465 1.77 -10.71 -10.59
N THR A 466 0.78 -10.34 -11.41
CA THR A 466 0.96 -9.25 -12.37
C THR A 466 1.07 -7.93 -11.62
N ASN A 467 2.16 -7.19 -11.83
CA ASN A 467 2.29 -5.83 -11.32
C ASN A 467 2.57 -4.85 -12.45
N ILE A 468 1.52 -4.17 -12.90
CA ILE A 468 1.62 -3.09 -13.90
C ILE A 468 1.90 -1.79 -13.15
N LEU A 469 3.09 -1.21 -13.35
CA LEU A 469 3.57 -0.05 -12.59
C LEU A 469 2.61 1.15 -12.64
N ARG A 470 1.94 1.38 -13.77
CA ARG A 470 0.92 2.44 -13.88
C ARG A 470 -0.26 2.21 -12.94
N LYS A 471 -0.76 0.97 -12.85
CA LYS A 471 -1.85 0.60 -11.95
C LYS A 471 -1.42 0.70 -10.49
N GLN A 472 -0.21 0.24 -10.15
CA GLN A 472 0.37 0.39 -8.80
C GLN A 472 0.43 1.86 -8.38
N ARG A 473 1.00 2.75 -9.20
CA ARG A 473 1.08 4.19 -8.89
C ARG A 473 -0.29 4.86 -8.76
N ALA A 474 -1.30 4.33 -9.44
CA ALA A 474 -2.69 4.78 -9.31
C ALA A 474 -3.43 4.19 -8.10
N GLY A 475 -2.80 3.29 -7.32
CA GLY A 475 -3.47 2.57 -6.22
C GLY A 475 -4.49 1.53 -6.70
N HIS A 476 -4.42 1.14 -7.97
CA HIS A 476 -5.27 0.11 -8.56
C HIS A 476 -4.58 -1.25 -8.44
N HIS A 477 -4.84 -1.98 -7.36
CA HIS A 477 -4.40 -3.39 -7.24
C HIS A 477 -5.55 -4.36 -7.41
N THR A 478 -5.18 -5.62 -7.60
CA THR A 478 -6.10 -6.76 -7.58
C THR A 478 -6.95 -6.69 -6.30
N PRO A 479 -8.28 -6.58 -6.40
CA PRO A 479 -9.16 -6.56 -5.23
C PRO A 479 -9.03 -7.85 -4.41
N PHE A 480 -9.28 -7.77 -3.10
CA PHE A 480 -9.35 -8.96 -2.23
C PHE A 480 -10.34 -10.03 -2.71
N LEU A 481 -11.37 -9.61 -3.45
CA LEU A 481 -12.36 -10.50 -4.06
C LEU A 481 -11.78 -11.40 -5.16
N VAL A 482 -10.56 -11.10 -5.65
CA VAL A 482 -9.88 -11.80 -6.76
C VAL A 482 -8.65 -12.56 -6.26
N SER A 483 -7.87 -11.98 -5.34
CA SER A 483 -6.74 -12.63 -4.69
C SER A 483 -6.79 -12.34 -3.18
N PRO A 484 -6.69 -13.36 -2.31
CA PRO A 484 -6.61 -13.15 -0.86
C PRO A 484 -5.44 -12.24 -0.42
N GLU A 485 -4.40 -12.16 -1.24
CA GLU A 485 -3.21 -11.34 -1.04
C GLU A 485 -3.42 -9.90 -1.55
N GLY A 486 -4.33 -9.72 -2.51
CA GLY A 486 -4.74 -8.43 -3.05
C GLY A 486 -5.55 -7.60 -2.05
N SER A 487 -5.16 -6.35 -1.84
CA SER A 487 -6.01 -5.40 -1.10
C SER A 487 -5.71 -3.97 -1.51
N MET A 488 -6.77 -3.17 -1.69
CA MET A 488 -6.63 -1.75 -1.92
C MET A 488 -6.05 -1.01 -0.71
N ALA A 489 -6.18 -1.58 0.50
CA ALA A 489 -5.68 -0.99 1.75
C ALA A 489 -4.16 -0.76 1.74
N TYR A 490 -3.41 -1.57 1.00
CA TYR A 490 -1.95 -1.45 0.90
C TYR A 490 -1.48 -0.83 -0.40
N SER A 491 -2.37 -0.42 -1.29
CA SER A 491 -2.00 -0.29 -2.69
C SER A 491 -0.95 0.75 -3.01
N LEU A 492 -1.12 1.94 -2.46
CA LEU A 492 -0.18 3.05 -2.59
C LEU A 492 1.00 2.95 -1.63
N MET A 493 0.87 2.13 -0.59
CA MET A 493 1.82 2.03 0.51
C MET A 493 2.54 0.69 0.48
N LEU A 494 2.42 -0.03 -0.65
CA LEU A 494 3.03 -1.32 -0.85
C LEU A 494 4.50 -1.16 -0.50
N ASN A 495 5.17 -0.12 -1.00
CA ASN A 495 6.59 0.14 -0.79
C ASN A 495 7.03 0.27 0.70
N ASP A 496 6.13 0.67 1.59
CA ASP A 496 6.42 0.90 3.02
C ASP A 496 5.80 -0.14 3.96
N PHE A 497 4.82 -0.93 3.49
CA PHE A 497 4.13 -1.99 4.26
C PHE A 497 4.40 -3.41 3.78
N LEU A 498 4.53 -3.57 2.47
CA LEU A 498 4.59 -4.84 1.75
C LEU A 498 5.87 -5.00 0.92
N LEU A 499 6.54 -3.93 0.52
CA LEU A 499 7.87 -4.04 -0.03
C LEU A 499 8.84 -4.16 1.12
N ASN A 500 9.30 -5.40 1.19
CA ASN A 500 10.43 -5.68 0.36
C ASN A 500 9.95 -6.17 -1.04
N PRO A 501 10.49 -5.77 -2.21
CA PRO A 501 10.71 -6.82 -3.18
C PRO A 501 11.71 -7.72 -2.45
N ALA A 502 11.26 -8.88 -1.94
CA ALA A 502 12.01 -9.70 -1.00
C ALA A 502 13.42 -10.03 -1.49
N VAL A 503 13.59 -9.99 -2.81
CA VAL A 503 14.82 -9.70 -3.56
C VAL A 503 14.37 -9.30 -4.98
N MET A 504 15.11 -8.41 -5.65
CA MET A 504 15.01 -8.27 -7.10
C MET A 504 15.79 -9.41 -7.77
N MET A 505 15.09 -10.47 -8.17
CA MET A 505 15.73 -11.68 -8.71
C MET A 505 16.44 -11.38 -10.03
N CYS A 506 15.78 -10.61 -10.91
CA CYS A 506 16.33 -10.15 -12.17
C CYS A 506 15.64 -8.87 -12.66
N GLY A 507 16.22 -8.18 -13.64
CA GLY A 507 15.61 -7.00 -14.26
C GLY A 507 16.45 -5.72 -14.24
N VAL A 508 15.82 -4.60 -14.56
CA VAL A 508 16.34 -3.22 -14.44
C VAL A 508 15.92 -2.60 -13.12
N PRO A 509 16.87 -2.06 -12.33
CA PRO A 509 16.53 -1.40 -11.07
C PRO A 509 15.59 -0.20 -11.31
N PRO A 510 14.76 0.17 -10.31
CA PRO A 510 13.89 1.33 -10.43
C PRO A 510 14.68 2.63 -10.60
N MET A 511 14.01 3.63 -11.17
CA MET A 511 14.45 5.02 -11.05
C MET A 511 14.60 5.39 -9.56
N PRO A 512 15.61 6.20 -9.18
CA PRO A 512 15.82 6.65 -7.81
C PRO A 512 14.51 7.14 -7.15
N PHE A 513 14.22 6.63 -5.96
CA PHE A 513 12.94 6.80 -5.29
C PHE A 513 12.76 8.22 -4.74
N ASP A 514 13.84 8.86 -4.27
CA ASP A 514 13.82 10.20 -3.68
C ASP A 514 13.76 11.35 -4.71
N LEU A 515 13.81 11.06 -6.01
CA LEU A 515 13.57 12.10 -7.02
C LEU A 515 12.12 12.62 -6.92
N PRO A 516 11.87 13.94 -7.07
CA PRO A 516 10.51 14.48 -7.07
C PRO A 516 9.65 13.87 -8.19
N ARG A 517 8.37 13.58 -7.91
CA ARG A 517 7.44 12.98 -8.89
C ARG A 517 7.41 13.73 -10.22
N ASP A 518 7.27 15.05 -10.18
CA ASP A 518 7.26 15.90 -11.37
C ASP A 518 8.53 15.70 -12.22
N PHE A 519 9.67 15.58 -11.56
CA PHE A 519 10.95 15.37 -12.23
C PHE A 519 11.01 14.01 -12.93
N LYS A 520 10.53 12.94 -12.27
CA LYS A 520 10.44 11.59 -12.88
C LYS A 520 9.61 11.62 -14.17
N ILE A 521 8.45 12.28 -14.13
CA ILE A 521 7.53 12.37 -15.27
C ILE A 521 8.12 13.21 -16.41
N LEU A 522 8.74 14.34 -16.09
CA LEU A 522 9.42 15.17 -17.08
C LEU A 522 10.60 14.44 -17.73
N SER A 523 11.29 13.58 -16.98
CA SER A 523 12.40 12.80 -17.52
C SER A 523 11.99 11.77 -18.56
N SER A 524 10.78 11.23 -18.49
CA SER A 524 10.29 10.24 -19.45
C SER A 524 9.93 10.81 -20.83
N VAL A 525 9.79 12.14 -20.95
CA VAL A 525 9.38 12.80 -22.21
C VAL A 525 10.55 13.47 -22.94
N GLY A 526 11.79 13.07 -22.62
CA GLY A 526 12.99 13.45 -23.36
C GLY A 526 13.37 14.93 -23.25
N ILE A 527 12.87 15.65 -22.24
CA ILE A 527 13.17 17.08 -22.05
C ILE A 527 14.61 17.29 -21.54
N PHE A 528 15.17 16.28 -20.86
CA PHE A 528 16.52 16.34 -20.31
C PHE A 528 17.57 15.74 -21.27
N PRO A 529 18.74 16.39 -21.46
CA PRO A 529 19.80 15.86 -22.31
C PRO A 529 20.35 14.51 -21.80
N GLU A 530 20.35 13.46 -22.63
CA GLU A 530 20.73 12.11 -22.21
C GLU A 530 22.10 12.00 -21.55
N LYS A 531 23.08 12.72 -22.10
CA LYS A 531 24.46 12.73 -21.60
C LYS A 531 24.56 13.22 -20.15
N ASP A 532 23.71 14.15 -19.75
CA ASP A 532 23.76 14.77 -18.42
C ASP A 532 22.95 13.98 -17.37
N TRP A 533 22.13 13.02 -17.82
CA TRP A 533 21.20 12.24 -17.01
C TRP A 533 21.37 10.73 -17.23
N THR A 534 22.61 10.31 -17.43
CA THR A 534 23.00 8.90 -17.41
C THR A 534 23.49 8.53 -16.01
N LEU A 535 22.97 7.43 -15.47
CA LEU A 535 23.36 6.87 -14.19
C LEU A 535 24.23 5.62 -14.36
N GLY A 536 25.21 5.45 -13.49
CA GLY A 536 26.10 4.29 -13.48
C GLY A 536 25.76 3.31 -12.36
N GLN A 537 25.88 2.01 -12.64
CA GLN A 537 25.80 0.97 -11.62
C GLN A 537 26.90 -0.07 -11.81
N SER A 538 27.65 -0.39 -10.75
CA SER A 538 28.73 -1.38 -10.82
C SER A 538 28.18 -2.78 -11.05
N LEU A 539 28.86 -3.58 -11.89
CA LEU A 539 28.44 -4.93 -12.26
C LEU A 539 28.63 -5.96 -11.14
N GLU A 540 29.62 -5.76 -10.28
CA GLU A 540 29.94 -6.66 -9.17
C GLU A 540 29.72 -6.00 -7.81
N ILE A 541 29.78 -6.82 -6.75
CA ILE A 541 29.68 -6.33 -5.37
C ILE A 541 30.99 -5.65 -5.01
N VAL A 542 30.91 -4.37 -4.67
CA VAL A 542 32.07 -3.61 -4.19
C VAL A 542 32.20 -3.82 -2.69
N GLU A 543 33.24 -4.54 -2.28
CA GLU A 543 33.62 -4.69 -0.87
C GLU A 543 34.36 -3.43 -0.42
N THR A 544 33.81 -2.74 0.56
CA THR A 544 34.48 -1.58 1.18
C THR A 544 35.44 -2.13 2.23
N ALA A 545 36.75 -1.90 2.04
CA ALA A 545 37.74 -2.24 3.05
C ALA A 545 37.39 -1.54 4.36
N GLU A 546 37.16 -2.31 5.43
CA GLU A 546 37.00 -1.76 6.77
C GLU A 546 38.27 -0.97 7.13
N LYS A 547 38.11 0.29 7.54
CA LYS A 547 39.17 0.99 8.25
C LYS A 547 39.28 0.31 9.61
N HIS A 548 40.24 -0.59 9.76
CA HIS A 548 40.69 -0.97 11.09
C HIS A 548 41.25 0.30 11.75
N GLU A 549 40.55 0.83 12.75
CA GLU A 549 41.19 1.63 13.78
C GLU A 549 42.10 0.67 14.55
N GLU A 550 43.36 0.62 14.16
CA GLU A 550 44.38 -0.10 14.91
C GLU A 550 44.53 0.56 16.29
N ASP A 551 44.22 -0.21 17.33
CA ASP A 551 44.69 0.03 18.68
C ASP A 551 46.21 0.22 18.65
N GLU A 552 46.68 1.40 19.04
CA GLU A 552 48.08 1.65 19.35
C GLU A 552 48.50 0.71 20.50
N ASN A 553 49.10 -0.44 20.17
CA ASN A 553 50.01 -1.14 21.07
C ASN A 553 51.20 -1.70 20.30
N GLU A 554 52.36 -1.24 20.74
CA GLU A 554 53.70 -1.57 20.27
C GLU A 554 53.97 -3.09 20.27
N GLY A 555 54.58 -3.61 19.19
CA GLY A 555 55.34 -4.87 19.28
C GLY A 555 55.40 -5.76 18.04
N GLU A 556 56.57 -5.73 17.41
CA GLU A 556 57.22 -6.80 16.62
C GLU A 556 56.96 -6.93 15.10
N GLU A 557 58.09 -6.84 14.39
CA GLU A 557 58.26 -6.91 12.94
C GLU A 557 57.87 -8.28 12.37
N GLY A 558 56.78 -8.31 11.59
CA GLY A 558 56.46 -9.36 10.64
C GLY A 558 56.18 -8.74 9.27
N GLN A 559 56.79 -9.26 8.21
CA GLN A 559 56.67 -8.76 6.84
C GLN A 559 55.21 -8.69 6.37
N PRO A 560 54.77 -7.62 5.67
CA PRO A 560 53.42 -7.55 5.15
C PRO A 560 53.29 -8.47 3.93
N GLU A 561 52.40 -9.47 4.02
CA GLU A 561 51.79 -10.06 2.83
C GLU A 561 51.02 -8.97 2.08
N GLU A 562 51.26 -8.84 0.77
CA GLU A 562 50.55 -7.91 -0.10
C GLU A 562 49.05 -8.24 -0.13
N VAL A 563 48.27 -7.53 0.67
CA VAL A 563 46.83 -7.37 0.44
C VAL A 563 46.65 -6.63 -0.89
N PRO A 564 45.90 -7.15 -1.87
CA PRO A 564 45.66 -6.44 -3.11
C PRO A 564 44.90 -5.15 -2.82
N LYS A 565 45.53 -4.01 -3.09
CA LYS A 565 44.83 -2.71 -3.16
C LYS A 565 43.95 -2.70 -4.40
N THR A 566 42.66 -3.01 -4.28
CA THR A 566 41.67 -2.59 -5.25
C THR A 566 41.09 -1.24 -4.81
N SER A 567 41.53 -0.17 -5.46
CA SER A 567 40.88 1.12 -5.38
C SER A 567 39.44 1.03 -5.91
N ASN A 568 38.49 1.67 -5.22
CA ASN A 568 37.06 1.84 -5.60
C ASN A 568 36.80 2.43 -7.01
N ALA A 569 37.83 2.69 -7.82
CA ALA A 569 37.75 3.38 -9.11
C ALA A 569 37.66 2.46 -10.34
N ASP A 570 37.92 1.16 -10.20
CA ASP A 570 38.10 0.23 -11.34
C ASP A 570 36.96 -0.80 -11.52
N ALA A 571 35.86 -0.70 -10.75
CA ALA A 571 34.72 -1.60 -10.93
C ALA A 571 33.99 -1.27 -12.25
N GLU A 572 33.82 -2.27 -13.12
CA GLU A 572 33.10 -2.14 -14.38
C GLU A 572 31.65 -1.68 -14.11
N LYS A 573 31.20 -0.64 -14.81
CA LYS A 573 29.86 -0.05 -14.63
C LYS A 573 29.01 -0.18 -15.88
N GLU A 574 27.75 -0.56 -15.68
CA GLU A 574 26.69 -0.43 -16.67
C GLU A 574 26.07 0.98 -16.57
N SER A 575 25.69 1.55 -17.72
CA SER A 575 25.12 2.90 -17.81
C SER A 575 23.65 2.86 -18.20
N PHE A 576 22.84 3.70 -17.55
CA PHE A 576 21.39 3.75 -17.72
C PHE A 576 20.93 5.18 -17.96
N PHE A 577 20.13 5.40 -19.00
CA PHE A 577 19.47 6.69 -19.15
C PHE A 577 18.31 6.82 -18.16
N LEU A 578 18.31 7.89 -17.37
CA LEU A 578 17.32 8.10 -16.31
C LEU A 578 15.87 8.00 -16.82
N GLY A 579 15.57 8.63 -17.96
CA GLY A 579 14.22 8.64 -18.53
C GLY A 579 13.71 7.27 -19.02
N HIS A 580 14.59 6.28 -19.18
CA HIS A 580 14.22 4.89 -19.53
C HIS A 580 14.10 3.97 -18.31
N LEU A 581 14.53 4.43 -17.12
CA LEU A 581 14.39 3.63 -15.91
C LEU A 581 12.92 3.53 -15.51
N PRO A 582 12.46 2.35 -15.05
CA PRO A 582 11.07 2.17 -14.67
C PRO A 582 10.74 3.00 -13.43
N ASN A 583 9.64 3.75 -13.48
CA ASN A 583 9.14 4.53 -12.36
C ASN A 583 8.27 3.66 -11.43
N TRP A 584 8.83 3.20 -10.32
CA TRP A 584 8.12 2.33 -9.35
C TRP A 584 7.32 3.12 -8.30
N GLY A 585 7.20 4.44 -8.48
CA GLY A 585 6.58 5.35 -7.52
C GLY A 585 7.62 6.14 -6.73
N GLU A 586 7.17 6.70 -5.61
CA GLU A 586 7.97 7.50 -4.69
C GLU A 586 7.90 6.88 -3.29
N ILE A 587 8.94 7.13 -2.49
CA ILE A 587 9.00 6.72 -1.07
C ILE A 587 8.59 7.86 -0.13
N SER A 588 8.50 9.09 -0.66
CA SER A 588 7.98 10.26 0.07
C SER A 588 6.44 10.25 0.08
N ILE A 589 5.85 9.16 0.60
CA ILE A 589 4.40 9.07 0.72
C ILE A 589 3.94 10.07 1.78
N GLN A 590 3.00 10.94 1.41
CA GLN A 590 2.46 11.93 2.35
C GLN A 590 1.79 11.27 3.55
N ARG A 591 2.00 11.81 4.75
CA ARG A 591 1.39 11.32 6.00
C ARG A 591 -0.13 11.19 5.87
N SER A 592 -0.79 12.11 5.17
CA SER A 592 -2.24 12.05 4.85
C SER A 592 -2.66 10.70 4.25
N LYS A 593 -1.84 10.09 3.39
CA LYS A 593 -2.12 8.77 2.82
C LYS A 593 -2.05 7.64 3.84
N PHE A 594 -1.13 7.71 4.81
CA PHE A 594 -1.12 6.77 5.95
C PHE A 594 -2.37 6.94 6.80
N LEU A 595 -2.78 8.18 7.09
CA LEU A 595 -3.99 8.46 7.87
C LEU A 595 -5.25 7.91 7.18
N GLU A 596 -5.35 8.08 5.85
CA GLU A 596 -6.47 7.59 5.04
C GLU A 596 -6.60 6.06 5.05
N HIS A 597 -5.48 5.33 5.06
CA HIS A 597 -5.44 3.87 4.97
C HIS A 597 -5.31 3.17 6.32
N ALA A 598 -5.10 3.91 7.41
CA ALA A 598 -4.81 3.32 8.71
C ALA A 598 -5.89 2.33 9.17
N VAL A 599 -7.16 2.75 9.21
CA VAL A 599 -8.27 1.86 9.59
C VAL A 599 -8.45 0.69 8.60
N PRO A 600 -8.47 0.90 7.27
CA PRO A 600 -8.45 -0.20 6.30
C PRO A 600 -7.37 -1.26 6.55
N ILE A 601 -6.13 -0.82 6.85
CA ILE A 601 -5.00 -1.70 7.12
C ILE A 601 -5.25 -2.55 8.37
N PHE A 602 -5.69 -1.96 9.49
CA PHE A 602 -6.04 -2.74 10.69
C PHE A 602 -7.14 -3.76 10.41
N LEU A 603 -8.19 -3.37 9.67
CA LEU A 603 -9.28 -4.26 9.33
C LEU A 603 -8.81 -5.43 8.46
N ARG A 604 -7.97 -5.17 7.45
CA ARG A 604 -7.33 -6.20 6.63
C ARG A 604 -6.46 -7.12 7.48
N GLU A 605 -5.54 -6.56 8.25
CA GLU A 605 -4.60 -7.32 9.09
C GLU A 605 -5.31 -8.21 10.12
N SER A 606 -6.52 -7.82 10.53
CA SER A 606 -7.32 -8.64 11.43
C SER A 606 -7.74 -10.00 10.84
N GLU A 607 -7.78 -10.15 9.51
CA GLU A 607 -8.05 -11.44 8.85
C GLU A 607 -6.96 -12.47 9.17
N LYS A 608 -5.71 -12.03 9.38
CA LYS A 608 -4.62 -12.92 9.77
C LYS A 608 -4.86 -13.61 11.11
N VAL A 609 -5.77 -13.10 11.96
CA VAL A 609 -6.22 -13.79 13.17
C VAL A 609 -6.88 -15.12 12.80
N SER A 610 -7.80 -15.14 11.82
CA SER A 610 -8.41 -16.39 11.35
C SER A 610 -7.41 -17.33 10.68
N HIS A 611 -6.34 -16.79 10.11
CA HIS A 611 -5.27 -17.57 9.47
C HIS A 611 -4.15 -18.00 10.42
N ARG A 612 -4.29 -17.77 11.74
CA ARG A 612 -3.26 -18.11 12.73
C ARG A 612 -1.93 -17.42 12.39
N ASN A 613 -1.98 -16.11 12.19
CA ASN A 613 -0.82 -15.26 11.88
C ASN A 613 -0.93 -13.87 12.53
N LEU A 614 -1.50 -13.81 13.74
CA LEU A 614 -1.63 -12.56 14.52
C LEU A 614 -0.26 -11.90 14.82
N PRO A 615 0.84 -12.62 15.10
CA PRO A 615 2.15 -11.98 15.27
C PRO A 615 2.58 -11.10 14.09
N LYS A 616 2.47 -11.60 12.85
CA LYS A 616 2.78 -10.82 11.64
C LYS A 616 1.82 -9.63 11.46
N ALA A 617 0.56 -9.79 11.88
CA ALA A 617 -0.42 -8.71 11.83
C ALA A 617 -0.06 -7.56 12.78
N LEU A 618 0.34 -7.89 14.01
CA LEU A 618 0.78 -6.91 15.00
C LEU A 618 2.03 -6.17 14.54
N LEU A 619 3.04 -6.86 14.00
CA LEU A 619 4.23 -6.18 13.45
C LEU A 619 3.85 -5.18 12.34
N ASN A 620 2.86 -5.49 11.51
CA ASN A 620 2.35 -4.55 10.50
C ASN A 620 1.59 -3.37 11.11
N CYS A 621 0.72 -3.64 12.09
CA CYS A 621 -0.07 -2.63 12.77
C CYS A 621 0.76 -1.69 13.65
N TRP A 622 1.79 -2.19 14.33
CA TRP A 622 2.71 -1.36 15.12
C TRP A 622 3.59 -0.46 14.26
N TRP A 623 3.97 -0.93 13.07
CA TRP A 623 4.63 -0.07 12.08
C TRP A 623 3.73 1.09 11.63
N LEU A 624 2.45 0.80 11.34
CA LEU A 624 1.47 1.85 11.08
C LEU A 624 1.29 2.78 12.27
N GLU A 625 1.27 2.24 13.50
CA GLU A 625 1.16 3.04 14.72
C GLU A 625 2.35 3.98 14.90
N ILE A 626 3.58 3.54 14.60
CA ILE A 626 4.75 4.43 14.59
C ILE A 626 4.50 5.61 13.66
N ILE A 627 4.08 5.32 12.43
CA ILE A 627 3.89 6.37 11.42
C ILE A 627 2.72 7.28 11.79
N VAL A 628 1.64 6.79 12.39
CA VAL A 628 0.47 7.64 12.68
C VAL A 628 0.58 8.37 14.01
N CYS A 629 1.19 7.76 15.02
CA CYS A 629 1.14 8.22 16.41
C CYS A 629 2.49 8.67 16.98
N ILE A 630 3.62 8.16 16.48
CA ILE A 630 4.94 8.37 17.09
C ILE A 630 5.80 9.32 16.27
N ASP A 631 5.82 9.17 14.94
CA ASP A 631 6.53 10.09 14.05
C ASP A 631 6.01 11.53 14.23
N HIS A 632 6.93 12.50 14.31
CA HIS A 632 6.56 13.91 14.40
C HIS A 632 5.74 14.36 13.19
N GLU A 633 4.74 15.22 13.43
CA GLU A 633 3.78 15.62 12.39
C GLU A 633 4.47 16.32 11.20
N ASP A 634 5.52 17.10 11.48
CA ASP A 634 6.30 17.87 10.49
C ASP A 634 7.36 17.02 9.76
N ASP A 635 7.69 15.84 10.27
CA ASP A 635 8.69 14.96 9.65
C ASP A 635 8.09 14.13 8.52
N LEU A 636 8.93 13.74 7.56
CA LEU A 636 8.56 12.73 6.57
C LEU A 636 8.30 11.39 7.27
N PRO A 637 7.21 10.67 6.92
CA PRO A 637 6.99 9.33 7.43
C PRO A 637 8.19 8.40 7.22
N THR A 638 8.47 7.57 8.22
CA THR A 638 9.57 6.62 8.15
C THR A 638 9.34 5.59 7.04
N SER A 639 10.28 5.47 6.10
CA SER A 639 10.21 4.52 4.97
C SER A 639 11.27 3.42 5.09
N LEU A 640 10.84 2.15 5.02
CA LEU A 640 11.75 0.99 5.03
C LEU A 640 12.68 0.99 3.82
N THR A 641 12.17 1.38 2.65
CA THR A 641 12.97 1.47 1.42
C THR A 641 14.09 2.49 1.57
N ARG A 642 13.81 3.62 2.23
CA ARG A 642 14.83 4.64 2.52
C ARG A 642 15.87 4.15 3.53
N LEU A 643 15.45 3.45 4.58
CA LEU A 643 16.34 2.89 5.60
C LEU A 643 17.29 1.82 5.03
N LEU A 644 16.89 1.07 3.99
CA LEU A 644 17.76 0.08 3.35
C LEU A 644 19.04 0.69 2.77
N TRP A 645 18.96 1.89 2.18
CA TRP A 645 20.11 2.54 1.56
C TRP A 645 20.70 3.69 2.39
N ASN A 646 19.97 4.16 3.41
CA ASN A 646 20.45 5.07 4.45
C ASN A 646 20.35 4.43 5.85
N PRO A 647 21.15 3.39 6.15
CA PRO A 647 21.08 2.71 7.45
C PRO A 647 21.41 3.62 8.64
N ASP A 648 22.14 4.71 8.42
CA ASP A 648 22.49 5.72 9.45
C ASP A 648 21.27 6.55 9.89
N GLN A 649 20.17 6.54 9.13
CA GLN A 649 18.92 7.23 9.50
C GLN A 649 18.06 6.42 10.47
N ARG A 650 18.51 5.21 10.86
CA ARG A 650 17.80 4.39 11.85
C ARG A 650 17.75 5.09 13.19
N HIS A 651 16.63 4.91 13.89
CA HIS A 651 16.32 5.68 15.10
C HIS A 651 17.37 5.52 16.19
N PHE A 652 17.74 4.27 16.53
CA PHE A 652 18.72 4.02 17.60
C PHE A 652 20.13 4.56 17.29
N ILE A 653 20.46 4.75 16.00
CA ILE A 653 21.72 5.36 15.57
C ILE A 653 21.61 6.89 15.67
N ARG A 654 20.54 7.46 15.11
CA ARG A 654 20.30 8.91 15.06
C ARG A 654 20.18 9.52 16.46
N GLU A 655 19.49 8.85 17.37
CA GLU A 655 19.32 9.29 18.76
C GLU A 655 20.48 8.85 19.68
N GLU A 656 21.50 8.19 19.14
CA GLU A 656 22.66 7.68 19.88
C GLU A 656 22.27 6.87 21.14
N LEU A 657 21.26 6.00 21.00
CA LEU A 657 20.78 5.17 22.11
C LEU A 657 21.90 4.29 22.67
N LYS A 658 21.90 4.08 23.99
CA LYS A 658 22.93 3.31 24.69
C LYS A 658 22.32 2.21 25.53
N GLY A 659 23.09 1.16 25.77
CA GLY A 659 22.73 0.07 26.68
C GLY A 659 23.12 -1.30 26.13
N PRO A 660 23.13 -2.33 26.99
CA PRO A 660 23.59 -3.68 26.62
C PRO A 660 22.86 -4.29 25.43
N LEU A 661 21.59 -3.94 25.24
CA LEU A 661 20.78 -4.45 24.15
C LEU A 661 21.10 -3.74 22.81
N ILE A 662 21.43 -2.44 22.83
CA ILE A 662 21.94 -1.74 21.65
C ILE A 662 23.30 -2.30 21.24
N ASP A 663 24.21 -2.50 22.20
CA ASP A 663 25.52 -3.11 21.94
C ASP A 663 25.39 -4.49 21.29
N SER A 664 24.41 -5.28 21.76
CA SER A 664 24.09 -6.60 21.20
C SER A 664 23.54 -6.52 19.78
N LEU A 665 22.69 -5.53 19.47
CA LEU A 665 22.18 -5.30 18.12
C LEU A 665 23.30 -4.91 17.14
N VAL A 666 24.18 -3.99 17.55
CA VAL A 666 25.35 -3.58 16.76
C VAL A 666 26.29 -4.76 16.52
N LEU A 667 26.54 -5.59 17.53
CA LEU A 667 27.35 -6.79 17.40
C LEU A 667 26.71 -7.82 16.44
N LEU A 668 25.40 -8.03 16.52
CA LEU A 668 24.68 -8.90 15.58
C LEU A 668 24.83 -8.42 14.14
N GLU A 669 24.68 -7.13 13.89
CA GLU A 669 24.80 -6.57 12.53
C GLU A 669 26.23 -6.63 12.00
N LYS A 670 27.23 -6.50 12.87
CA LYS A 670 28.64 -6.71 12.54
C LYS A 670 28.92 -8.17 12.20
N ASN A 671 28.43 -9.11 13.01
CA ASN A 671 28.62 -10.56 12.79
C ASN A 671 27.84 -11.08 11.58
N TYR A 672 26.71 -10.45 11.27
CA TYR A 672 25.80 -10.83 10.20
C TYR A 672 25.44 -9.62 9.32
N PRO A 673 26.31 -9.21 8.39
CA PRO A 673 26.07 -8.07 7.49
C PRO A 673 24.85 -8.21 6.57
N ALA A 674 24.23 -9.39 6.53
CA ALA A 674 22.97 -9.64 5.85
C ALA A 674 21.75 -9.07 6.61
N LEU A 675 21.84 -8.82 7.92
CA LEU A 675 20.71 -8.32 8.73
C LEU A 675 20.25 -6.92 8.33
N PRO A 676 21.13 -5.91 8.15
CA PRO A 676 20.71 -4.58 7.70
C PRO A 676 20.15 -4.55 6.27
N LEU A 677 20.28 -5.64 5.51
CA LEU A 677 19.71 -5.81 4.18
C LEU A 677 18.30 -6.43 4.19
N ASP A 678 17.82 -6.88 5.35
CA ASP A 678 16.48 -7.44 5.54
C ASP A 678 15.53 -6.40 6.16
N PRO A 679 14.49 -5.93 5.45
CA PRO A 679 13.50 -5.01 6.00
C PRO A 679 12.72 -5.54 7.18
N TRP A 680 12.56 -6.85 7.35
CA TRP A 680 11.95 -7.38 8.57
C TRP A 680 12.83 -7.12 9.79
N TRP A 681 14.16 -7.20 9.60
CA TRP A 681 15.12 -6.81 10.63
C TRP A 681 15.08 -5.30 10.88
N LEU A 682 15.13 -4.47 9.83
CA LEU A 682 15.03 -3.00 9.97
C LEU A 682 13.75 -2.60 10.72
N LYS A 683 12.61 -3.13 10.28
CA LYS A 683 11.30 -2.92 10.91
C LYS A 683 11.32 -3.32 12.38
N PHE A 684 11.87 -4.47 12.72
CA PHE A 684 12.00 -4.94 14.09
C PHE A 684 12.83 -3.97 14.94
N THR A 685 14.02 -3.57 14.49
CA THR A 685 14.91 -2.66 15.23
C THR A 685 14.31 -1.26 15.42
N GLU A 686 13.59 -0.73 14.41
CA GLU A 686 12.87 0.54 14.51
C GLU A 686 11.71 0.46 15.51
N MET A 687 10.90 -0.61 15.47
CA MET A 687 9.82 -0.79 16.43
C MET A 687 10.35 -0.97 17.85
N LEU A 688 11.39 -1.77 18.02
CA LEU A 688 11.96 -2.05 19.33
C LEU A 688 12.51 -0.78 19.99
N SER A 689 13.17 0.11 19.24
CA SER A 689 13.77 1.34 19.77
C SER A 689 12.75 2.47 19.98
N ARG A 690 11.78 2.68 19.07
CA ARG A 690 10.83 3.81 19.17
C ARG A 690 9.73 3.60 20.21
N PHE A 691 9.27 2.36 20.42
CA PHE A 691 8.21 2.11 21.41
C PHE A 691 8.68 2.34 22.86
N GLU A 692 10.00 2.36 23.11
CA GLU A 692 10.53 2.77 24.40
C GLU A 692 10.17 4.22 24.72
N SER A 693 10.58 5.14 23.82
CA SER A 693 10.32 6.58 23.96
C SER A 693 8.84 6.95 24.02
N TYR A 694 7.98 6.09 23.49
CA TYR A 694 6.54 6.32 23.42
C TYR A 694 5.80 5.93 24.71
N GLU A 695 6.31 4.95 25.47
CA GLU A 695 5.62 4.41 26.65
C GLU A 695 6.24 4.82 28.00
N GLN A 696 7.42 5.43 28.02
CA GLN A 696 8.13 5.82 29.24
C GLN A 696 8.10 7.35 29.43
N GLU A 697 7.86 7.83 30.66
CA GLU A 697 7.91 9.26 31.00
C GLU A 697 9.37 9.78 30.98
N GLU A 698 9.59 11.04 30.57
CA GLU A 698 10.91 11.68 30.32
C GLU A 698 11.87 11.76 31.54
N GLU A 699 11.61 11.07 32.65
CA GLU A 699 12.26 11.38 33.94
C GLU A 699 13.71 10.87 34.09
N GLU A 700 14.21 9.87 33.33
CA GLU A 700 15.65 9.55 33.20
C GLU A 700 15.96 8.88 31.84
N VAL A 701 17.17 9.08 31.28
CA VAL A 701 17.65 8.33 30.10
C VAL A 701 17.91 6.88 30.53
N PRO A 702 17.08 5.90 30.15
CA PRO A 702 17.29 4.51 30.55
C PRO A 702 18.44 3.90 29.75
N ASP A 703 19.24 3.02 30.37
CA ASP A 703 20.10 2.11 29.61
C ASP A 703 19.21 1.04 28.95
N PHE A 704 19.28 0.92 27.62
CA PHE A 704 18.50 -0.05 26.85
C PHE A 704 18.86 -1.49 27.23
N ALA A 705 18.04 -2.13 28.05
CA ALA A 705 18.27 -3.45 28.64
C ALA A 705 16.99 -4.29 28.67
N LEU A 706 17.12 -5.62 28.74
CA LEU A 706 15.98 -6.54 28.65
C LEU A 706 14.96 -6.37 29.79
N ASP A 707 15.44 -6.04 30.99
CA ASP A 707 14.61 -5.84 32.19
C ASP A 707 13.90 -4.48 32.23
N THR A 708 14.32 -3.53 31.39
CA THR A 708 13.69 -2.19 31.26
C THR A 708 12.65 -2.13 30.14
N LEU A 709 12.55 -3.15 29.28
CA LEU A 709 11.60 -3.18 28.17
C LEU A 709 10.14 -3.15 28.61
N SER A 710 9.34 -2.35 27.90
CA SER A 710 7.90 -2.28 28.05
C SER A 710 7.19 -3.58 27.65
N VAL A 711 5.90 -3.70 28.00
CA VAL A 711 5.09 -4.84 27.58
C VAL A 711 5.02 -4.93 26.05
N ILE A 712 4.87 -3.81 25.35
CA ILE A 712 4.82 -3.81 23.88
C ILE A 712 6.16 -4.27 23.30
N GLN A 713 7.29 -3.76 23.80
CA GLN A 713 8.62 -4.13 23.31
C GLN A 713 8.90 -5.64 23.49
N LYS A 714 8.56 -6.20 24.65
CA LYS A 714 8.66 -7.65 24.89
C LYS A 714 7.78 -8.46 23.92
N GLN A 715 6.59 -7.95 23.58
CA GLN A 715 5.73 -8.60 22.60
C GLN A 715 6.17 -8.39 21.15
N ILE A 716 6.88 -7.30 20.82
CA ILE A 716 7.56 -7.12 19.53
C ILE A 716 8.63 -8.21 19.36
N ILE A 717 9.48 -8.42 20.38
CA ILE A 717 10.48 -9.50 20.40
C ILE A 717 9.82 -10.86 20.21
N PHE A 718 8.74 -11.13 20.94
CA PHE A 718 7.98 -12.37 20.79
C PHE A 718 7.39 -12.55 19.38
N CYS A 719 6.73 -11.53 18.85
CA CYS A 719 6.13 -11.59 17.52
C CYS A 719 7.18 -11.77 16.42
N PHE A 720 8.34 -11.12 16.55
CA PHE A 720 9.46 -11.29 15.65
C PHE A 720 10.08 -12.70 15.76
N ALA A 721 10.24 -13.23 16.97
CA ALA A 721 10.67 -14.62 17.19
C ALA A 721 9.75 -15.64 16.49
N GLN A 722 8.43 -15.39 16.47
CA GLN A 722 7.48 -16.21 15.72
C GLN A 722 7.63 -16.06 14.20
N HIS A 723 7.94 -14.85 13.73
CA HIS A 723 8.23 -14.60 12.32
C HIS A 723 9.48 -15.39 11.87
N LEU A 724 10.55 -15.38 12.69
CA LEU A 724 11.80 -16.11 12.46
C LEU A 724 11.65 -17.64 12.57
N ARG A 725 10.58 -18.13 13.22
CA ARG A 725 10.39 -19.55 13.54
C ARG A 725 11.49 -20.10 14.46
N LEU A 726 11.73 -19.41 15.59
CA LEU A 726 12.73 -19.86 16.58
C LEU A 726 12.47 -21.28 17.12
N SER A 727 11.26 -21.83 16.98
CA SER A 727 10.94 -23.22 17.30
C SER A 727 11.86 -24.25 16.62
N ASP A 728 12.45 -23.90 15.48
CA ASP A 728 13.33 -24.78 14.71
C ASP A 728 14.74 -24.90 15.31
N ILE A 729 15.14 -23.94 16.15
CA ILE A 729 16.47 -23.88 16.76
C ILE A 729 16.45 -24.15 18.27
N ILE A 730 15.30 -24.53 18.85
CA ILE A 730 15.17 -24.81 20.29
C ILE A 730 15.35 -26.31 20.54
N ASN A 731 16.27 -26.67 21.42
CA ASN A 731 16.41 -28.01 21.96
C ASN A 731 15.46 -28.20 23.15
N TYR A 732 14.34 -28.89 22.93
CA TYR A 732 13.34 -29.15 23.96
C TYR A 732 13.80 -30.11 25.08
N GLY A 733 14.90 -30.84 24.87
CA GLY A 733 15.47 -31.79 25.84
C GLY A 733 16.48 -31.18 26.82
N ASP A 734 17.18 -30.10 26.45
CA ASP A 734 18.20 -29.44 27.28
C ASP A 734 17.71 -28.12 27.87
N GLY A 735 16.57 -28.17 28.57
CA GLY A 735 16.00 -26.99 29.24
C GLY A 735 15.61 -25.86 28.27
N GLY A 736 15.45 -26.15 26.99
CA GLY A 736 15.11 -25.15 25.97
C GLY A 736 16.30 -24.34 25.46
N LYS A 737 17.56 -24.76 25.66
CA LYS A 737 18.70 -24.07 25.02
C LYS A 737 18.64 -24.16 23.49
N ALA A 738 19.38 -23.30 22.81
CA ALA A 738 19.56 -23.40 21.36
C ALA A 738 20.17 -24.75 20.97
N VAL A 739 19.80 -25.26 19.78
CA VAL A 739 20.45 -26.41 19.15
C VAL A 739 21.92 -26.09 18.86
N TRP A 740 22.77 -27.11 18.92
CA TRP A 740 24.13 -27.00 18.42
C TRP A 740 24.10 -26.99 16.89
N LEU A 741 24.75 -26.01 16.27
CA LEU A 741 24.90 -25.88 14.83
C LEU A 741 26.31 -26.29 14.42
N ASP A 742 26.43 -26.96 13.28
CA ASP A 742 27.71 -27.27 12.65
C ASP A 742 28.29 -26.04 11.93
N ASP A 743 29.54 -26.18 11.48
CA ASP A 743 30.26 -25.12 10.76
C ASP A 743 29.60 -24.81 9.39
N ASP A 744 28.89 -25.79 8.81
CA ASP A 744 28.21 -25.69 7.52
C ASP A 744 26.82 -25.02 7.62
N ALA A 745 26.34 -24.71 8.82
CA ALA A 745 25.06 -24.06 9.02
C ALA A 745 24.95 -22.74 8.25
N THR A 746 23.75 -22.36 7.84
CA THR A 746 23.55 -21.08 7.15
C THR A 746 23.80 -19.90 8.09
N TRP A 747 24.19 -18.75 7.54
CA TRP A 747 24.34 -17.51 8.32
C TRP A 747 23.05 -17.17 9.08
N ARG A 748 21.90 -17.47 8.48
CA ARG A 748 20.58 -17.26 9.07
C ARG A 748 20.40 -18.09 10.34
N SER A 749 20.71 -19.39 10.30
CA SER A 749 20.55 -20.27 11.46
C SER A 749 21.43 -19.81 12.63
N ARG A 750 22.67 -19.40 12.34
CA ARG A 750 23.57 -18.83 13.36
C ARG A 750 23.04 -17.52 13.94
N ALA A 751 22.58 -16.60 13.09
CA ALA A 751 21.97 -15.34 13.53
C ALA A 751 20.73 -15.55 14.41
N MET A 752 19.89 -16.56 14.11
CA MET A 752 18.76 -16.91 14.97
C MET A 752 19.18 -17.44 16.34
N VAL A 753 20.26 -18.23 16.41
CA VAL A 753 20.79 -18.73 17.68
C VAL A 753 21.29 -17.58 18.55
N ASP A 754 22.05 -16.65 17.96
CA ASP A 754 22.54 -15.48 18.69
C ASP A 754 21.40 -14.56 19.12
N TYR A 755 20.43 -14.29 18.23
CA TYR A 755 19.20 -13.60 18.58
C TYR A 755 18.50 -14.27 19.78
N TYR A 756 18.33 -15.59 19.74
CA TYR A 756 17.68 -16.32 20.82
C TYR A 756 18.44 -16.21 22.15
N ASN A 757 19.76 -16.32 22.10
CA ASN A 757 20.61 -16.21 23.29
C ASN A 757 20.60 -14.81 23.90
N ILE A 758 20.50 -13.76 23.07
CA ILE A 758 20.40 -12.38 23.52
C ILE A 758 19.00 -12.11 24.10
N PHE A 759 17.95 -12.26 23.29
CA PHE A 759 16.61 -11.79 23.64
C PHE A 759 15.83 -12.72 24.59
N TYR A 760 16.27 -13.97 24.74
CA TYR A 760 15.73 -14.92 25.71
C TYR A 760 16.81 -15.37 26.71
N ALA A 761 17.70 -14.45 27.11
CA ALA A 761 18.66 -14.67 28.17
C ALA A 761 17.98 -14.96 29.52
N ASP A 762 16.84 -14.29 29.79
CA ASP A 762 16.03 -14.53 30.98
C ASP A 762 15.41 -15.94 30.99
N PRO A 763 15.63 -16.75 32.05
CA PRO A 763 15.12 -18.11 32.11
C PRO A 763 13.58 -18.22 32.10
N ASP A 764 12.86 -17.25 32.66
CA ASP A 764 11.40 -17.30 32.75
C ASP A 764 10.75 -16.96 31.40
N GLU A 765 11.22 -15.91 30.73
CA GLU A 765 10.81 -15.56 29.37
C GLU A 765 11.16 -16.68 28.38
N ARG A 766 12.35 -17.28 28.53
CA ARG A 766 12.75 -18.45 27.75
C ARG A 766 11.81 -19.63 27.99
N ALA A 767 11.49 -19.92 29.25
CA ALA A 767 10.58 -21.01 29.59
C ALA A 767 9.17 -20.78 29.02
N GLU A 768 8.69 -19.54 28.98
CA GLU A 768 7.40 -19.20 28.36
C GLU A 768 7.44 -19.40 26.84
N LEU A 769 8.47 -18.91 26.14
CA LEU A 769 8.65 -19.16 24.71
C LEU A 769 8.74 -20.66 24.41
N VAL A 770 9.52 -21.42 25.19
CA VAL A 770 9.68 -22.87 25.00
C VAL A 770 8.35 -23.59 25.18
N ARG A 771 7.58 -23.28 26.24
CA ARG A 771 6.24 -23.86 26.45
C ARG A 771 5.30 -23.54 25.29
N PHE A 772 5.38 -22.32 24.78
CA PHE A 772 4.62 -21.89 23.61
C PHE A 772 5.04 -22.67 22.34
N CYS A 773 6.34 -22.78 22.07
CA CYS A 773 6.91 -23.53 20.94
C CYS A 773 6.65 -25.05 21.00
N GLN A 774 6.50 -25.61 22.20
CA GLN A 774 6.06 -27.00 22.40
C GLN A 774 4.58 -27.24 22.01
N GLY A 775 3.82 -26.17 21.75
CA GLY A 775 2.39 -26.25 21.43
C GLY A 775 1.51 -26.43 22.66
N ARG A 776 1.95 -25.95 23.84
CA ARG A 776 1.14 -26.00 25.06
C ARG A 776 0.01 -24.98 25.02
N ASP A 777 -1.17 -25.45 25.34
CA ASP A 777 -2.41 -24.69 25.30
C ASP A 777 -2.49 -23.49 26.22
N ASP A 778 -2.04 -23.66 27.46
CA ASP A 778 -2.10 -22.63 28.47
C ASP A 778 -1.22 -21.44 28.09
N ALA A 779 -0.02 -21.71 27.55
CA ALA A 779 0.87 -20.71 26.99
C ALA A 779 0.28 -20.06 25.73
N GLY A 780 -0.22 -20.86 24.78
CA GLY A 780 -0.84 -20.37 23.54
C GLY A 780 -2.04 -19.46 23.79
N ASN A 781 -2.99 -19.89 24.64
CA ASN A 781 -4.19 -19.12 24.97
C ASN A 781 -3.86 -17.82 25.75
N ARG A 782 -2.89 -17.88 26.66
CA ARG A 782 -2.43 -16.69 27.40
C ARG A 782 -1.86 -15.66 26.43
N MET A 783 -0.95 -16.12 25.57
CA MET A 783 -0.31 -15.26 24.59
C MET A 783 -1.32 -14.70 23.58
N GLU A 784 -2.25 -15.51 23.08
CA GLU A 784 -3.33 -15.03 22.20
C GLU A 784 -4.15 -13.92 22.85
N LYS A 785 -4.49 -14.05 24.13
CA LYS A 785 -5.23 -13.02 24.86
C LYS A 785 -4.43 -11.71 24.96
N VAL A 786 -3.13 -11.79 25.26
CA VAL A 786 -2.24 -10.62 25.32
C VAL A 786 -2.15 -9.95 23.95
N LEU A 787 -1.83 -10.71 22.90
CA LEU A 787 -1.66 -10.17 21.55
C LEU A 787 -2.96 -9.58 20.99
N LYS A 788 -4.13 -10.20 21.24
CA LYS A 788 -5.43 -9.62 20.86
C LYS A 788 -5.72 -8.32 21.59
N LEU A 789 -5.38 -8.23 22.87
CA LEU A 789 -5.54 -6.99 23.64
C LEU A 789 -4.67 -5.88 23.05
N LEU A 790 -3.39 -6.16 22.80
CA LEU A 790 -2.46 -5.19 22.22
C LEU A 790 -2.89 -4.76 20.82
N PHE A 791 -3.44 -5.67 20.00
CA PHE A 791 -4.01 -5.33 18.69
C PHE A 791 -5.16 -4.32 18.83
N LEU A 792 -6.08 -4.56 19.76
CA LEU A 792 -7.20 -3.64 20.02
C LEU A 792 -6.75 -2.31 20.59
N GLU A 793 -5.74 -2.30 21.45
CA GLU A 793 -5.18 -1.07 22.03
C GLU A 793 -4.48 -0.22 20.97
N SER A 794 -3.65 -0.85 20.13
CA SER A 794 -3.01 -0.22 18.98
C SER A 794 -4.06 0.40 18.04
N MET A 795 -5.07 -0.38 17.65
CA MET A 795 -6.17 0.10 16.80
C MET A 795 -6.90 1.29 17.43
N LYS A 796 -7.15 1.26 18.75
CA LYS A 796 -7.81 2.36 19.46
C LYS A 796 -6.96 3.62 19.54
N ARG A 797 -5.64 3.50 19.77
CA ARG A 797 -4.74 4.66 19.81
C ARG A 797 -4.67 5.34 18.44
N VAL A 798 -4.54 4.54 17.38
CA VAL A 798 -4.57 5.04 16.00
C VAL A 798 -5.92 5.68 15.68
N GLU A 799 -7.05 5.00 15.94
CA GLU A 799 -8.39 5.57 15.68
C GLU A 799 -8.63 6.87 16.46
N LYS A 800 -8.17 6.93 17.72
CA LYS A 800 -8.24 8.14 18.54
C LYS A 800 -7.42 9.27 17.93
N LYS A 801 -6.17 9.03 17.50
CA LYS A 801 -5.35 10.05 16.82
C LYS A 801 -6.03 10.59 15.56
N LEU A 802 -6.64 9.72 14.75
CA LEU A 802 -7.41 10.15 13.57
C LEU A 802 -8.63 11.00 13.94
N CYS A 803 -9.33 10.63 15.01
CA CYS A 803 -10.47 11.40 15.52
C CYS A 803 -10.04 12.77 16.06
N ASP A 804 -8.91 12.83 16.77
CA ASP A 804 -8.35 14.07 17.31
C ASP A 804 -7.91 15.02 16.18
N ILE A 805 -7.26 14.50 15.12
CA ILE A 805 -6.96 15.27 13.90
C ILE A 805 -8.25 15.82 13.27
N GLY A 806 -9.27 14.98 13.10
CA GLY A 806 -10.56 15.42 12.55
C GLY A 806 -11.25 16.47 13.44
N LEU A 807 -11.13 16.35 14.76
CA LEU A 807 -11.64 17.31 15.72
C LEU A 807 -10.93 18.67 15.58
N ASP A 808 -9.59 18.67 15.59
CA ASP A 808 -8.78 19.88 15.49
C ASP A 808 -9.05 20.61 14.17
N ASN A 809 -9.04 19.88 13.04
CA ASN A 809 -9.40 20.43 11.73
C ASN A 809 -10.79 21.07 11.73
N THR A 810 -11.79 20.41 12.35
CA THR A 810 -13.17 20.92 12.39
C THR A 810 -13.27 22.18 13.25
N VAL A 811 -12.61 22.19 14.42
CA VAL A 811 -12.59 23.34 15.33
C VAL A 811 -11.96 24.53 14.62
N GLU A 812 -10.82 24.33 13.97
CA GLU A 812 -10.12 25.37 13.23
C GLU A 812 -10.96 25.88 12.06
N HIS A 813 -11.51 24.99 11.23
CA HIS A 813 -12.31 25.37 10.07
C HIS A 813 -13.56 26.21 10.46
N ILE A 814 -14.31 25.77 11.47
CA ILE A 814 -15.49 26.52 11.93
C ILE A 814 -15.08 27.83 12.62
N SER A 815 -14.04 27.82 13.46
CA SER A 815 -13.54 29.03 14.13
C SER A 815 -13.07 30.08 13.13
N ASN A 816 -12.27 29.68 12.14
CA ASN A 816 -11.77 30.57 11.09
C ASN A 816 -12.91 31.16 10.25
N HIS A 817 -13.95 30.37 9.96
CA HIS A 817 -15.15 30.88 9.28
C HIS A 817 -15.88 31.93 10.11
N LEU A 818 -16.06 31.69 11.41
CA LEU A 818 -16.72 32.62 12.34
C LEU A 818 -15.97 33.95 12.46
N MET A 819 -14.63 33.91 12.57
CA MET A 819 -13.81 35.12 12.65
C MET A 819 -13.93 35.99 11.39
N ARG A 820 -14.06 35.36 10.21
CA ARG A 820 -14.21 36.07 8.92
C ARG A 820 -15.59 36.72 8.75
N MET A 821 -16.62 36.23 9.45
CA MET A 821 -17.97 36.78 9.43
C MET A 821 -18.18 37.95 10.41
N SER A 822 -17.30 38.12 11.40
CA SER A 822 -17.47 39.10 12.49
C SER A 822 -16.63 40.36 12.31
N ILE A 823 -17.22 41.51 12.65
CA ILE A 823 -16.52 42.74 13.00
C ILE A 823 -16.85 42.94 14.49
N GLU A 824 -15.89 42.64 15.37
CA GLU A 824 -15.83 43.01 16.81
C GLU A 824 -16.62 42.21 17.87
N THR A 825 -17.36 41.12 17.56
CA THR A 825 -18.27 40.50 18.57
C THR A 825 -17.77 39.26 19.31
N MET A 826 -16.69 38.59 18.89
CA MET A 826 -16.27 37.32 19.50
C MET A 826 -14.77 37.05 19.37
N GLU A 827 -14.15 36.55 20.44
CA GLU A 827 -12.74 36.11 20.45
C GLU A 827 -12.60 34.65 19.94
N GLU A 828 -11.57 34.39 19.14
CA GLU A 828 -11.30 33.07 18.54
C GLU A 828 -11.15 31.96 19.58
N ASP A 829 -10.43 32.24 20.68
CA ASP A 829 -10.23 31.30 21.77
C ASP A 829 -11.53 30.90 22.47
N GLN A 830 -12.49 31.84 22.57
CA GLN A 830 -13.80 31.56 23.15
C GLN A 830 -14.62 30.64 22.24
N ALA A 831 -14.56 30.86 20.92
CA ALA A 831 -15.21 29.99 19.94
C ALA A 831 -14.61 28.58 19.96
N LYS A 832 -13.28 28.46 19.96
CA LYS A 832 -12.57 27.17 20.05
C LYS A 832 -12.93 26.41 21.33
N LYS A 833 -12.97 27.08 22.49
CA LYS A 833 -13.36 26.49 23.78
C LYS A 833 -14.80 25.95 23.78
N PHE A 834 -15.73 26.62 23.11
CA PHE A 834 -17.12 26.16 22.98
C PHE A 834 -17.24 24.99 21.99
N LEU A 835 -16.59 25.09 20.83
CA LEU A 835 -16.70 24.12 19.73
C LEU A 835 -16.12 22.75 20.10
N ARG A 836 -14.94 22.72 20.74
CA ARG A 836 -14.18 21.48 20.99
C ARG A 836 -14.99 20.37 21.70
N PRO A 837 -15.66 20.60 22.86
CA PRO A 837 -16.42 19.54 23.53
C PRO A 837 -17.63 19.04 22.74
N LEU A 838 -18.28 19.91 21.96
CA LEU A 838 -19.42 19.53 21.10
C LEU A 838 -18.96 18.69 19.91
N LEU A 839 -17.91 19.14 19.23
CA LEU A 839 -17.35 18.44 18.07
C LEU A 839 -16.70 17.11 18.45
N ALA A 840 -16.20 16.97 19.68
CA ALA A 840 -15.71 15.69 20.20
C ALA A 840 -16.79 14.59 20.20
N VAL A 841 -18.09 14.94 20.31
CA VAL A 841 -19.20 13.96 20.28
C VAL A 841 -19.35 13.29 18.91
N VAL A 842 -19.02 14.01 17.84
CA VAL A 842 -19.14 13.54 16.45
C VAL A 842 -17.82 13.02 15.88
N ASN A 843 -16.71 13.20 16.60
CA ASN A 843 -15.37 12.69 16.32
C ASN A 843 -14.95 11.66 17.39
N GLN A 844 -15.80 10.67 17.67
CA GLN A 844 -15.50 9.59 18.64
C GLN A 844 -14.96 8.31 18.00
N ARG A 845 -15.19 8.17 16.69
CA ARG A 845 -14.79 7.01 15.89
C ARG A 845 -14.69 7.42 14.42
N VAL A 846 -13.94 6.64 13.65
CA VAL A 846 -13.85 6.83 12.21
C VAL A 846 -15.00 6.10 11.51
N ALA A 847 -15.76 6.83 10.69
CA ALA A 847 -16.96 6.29 10.05
C ALA A 847 -16.64 5.61 8.71
N ILE A 848 -17.17 4.38 8.52
CA ILE A 848 -17.11 3.64 7.25
C ILE A 848 -18.53 3.58 6.67
N GLU A 849 -18.84 4.48 5.72
CA GLU A 849 -20.19 4.68 5.20
C GLU A 849 -20.33 4.29 3.71
N ASP A 850 -21.15 3.26 3.43
CA ASP A 850 -21.59 2.93 2.08
C ASP A 850 -22.87 3.72 1.75
N LYS A 851 -22.76 4.63 0.78
CA LYS A 851 -23.88 5.45 0.29
C LYS A 851 -25.05 4.59 -0.23
N LYS A 852 -24.81 3.37 -0.72
CA LYS A 852 -25.88 2.45 -1.15
C LYS A 852 -26.75 2.04 0.04
N VAL A 853 -26.14 1.77 1.19
CA VAL A 853 -26.86 1.44 2.43
C VAL A 853 -27.64 2.65 2.93
N LEU A 854 -27.03 3.85 2.92
CA LEU A 854 -27.75 5.08 3.27
C LEU A 854 -29.00 5.28 2.39
N ILE A 855 -28.89 5.05 1.08
CA ILE A 855 -30.02 5.14 0.15
C ILE A 855 -31.10 4.09 0.49
N LYS A 856 -30.71 2.84 0.78
CA LYS A 856 -31.64 1.79 1.19
C LYS A 856 -32.37 2.12 2.48
N VAL A 857 -31.67 2.67 3.48
CA VAL A 857 -32.26 3.15 4.73
C VAL A 857 -33.29 4.25 4.46
N LYS A 858 -32.92 5.28 3.68
CA LYS A 858 -33.81 6.39 3.32
C LYS A 858 -35.04 5.92 2.55
N ARG A 859 -34.89 4.94 1.65
CA ARG A 859 -35.95 4.39 0.79
C ARG A 859 -36.68 3.19 1.39
N LYS A 860 -36.35 2.76 2.61
CA LYS A 860 -36.91 1.56 3.29
C LYS A 860 -36.81 0.28 2.43
N LEU A 861 -35.71 0.12 1.72
CA LEU A 861 -35.46 -1.06 0.88
C LEU A 861 -34.94 -2.23 1.74
N PRO A 862 -35.15 -3.50 1.28
CA PRO A 862 -34.62 -4.66 1.98
C PRO A 862 -33.08 -4.62 2.05
N MET A 863 -32.55 -4.99 3.22
CA MET A 863 -31.13 -5.00 3.54
C MET A 863 -30.68 -6.40 3.97
N ASN A 864 -29.49 -6.83 3.51
CA ASN A 864 -28.85 -8.05 3.98
C ASN A 864 -28.24 -7.86 5.39
N ALA A 865 -27.61 -8.90 5.94
CA ALA A 865 -27.05 -8.84 7.31
C ALA A 865 -25.94 -7.78 7.47
N LEU A 866 -25.06 -7.66 6.46
CA LEU A 866 -23.97 -6.68 6.41
C LEU A 866 -24.52 -5.24 6.37
N GLU A 867 -25.49 -5.01 5.49
CA GLU A 867 -26.15 -3.71 5.31
C GLU A 867 -26.92 -3.29 6.58
N LYS A 868 -27.55 -4.24 7.29
CA LYS A 868 -28.22 -3.98 8.58
C LYS A 868 -27.25 -3.60 9.70
N MET A 869 -26.06 -4.20 9.72
CA MET A 869 -25.00 -3.82 10.67
C MET A 869 -24.57 -2.39 10.41
N GLN A 870 -24.27 -2.05 9.16
CA GLN A 870 -23.82 -0.72 8.78
C GLN A 870 -24.90 0.36 9.00
N ALA A 871 -26.16 0.07 8.66
CA ALA A 871 -27.27 1.00 8.83
C ALA A 871 -27.45 1.49 10.28
N ARG A 872 -27.19 0.62 11.27
CA ARG A 872 -27.24 0.98 12.69
C ARG A 872 -26.18 2.03 13.04
N ASN A 873 -24.94 1.80 12.60
CA ASN A 873 -23.83 2.72 12.83
C ASN A 873 -24.08 4.09 12.17
N ILE A 874 -24.47 4.10 10.89
CA ILE A 874 -24.79 5.32 10.14
C ILE A 874 -25.88 6.13 10.84
N TYR A 875 -26.93 5.46 11.31
CA TYR A 875 -28.04 6.14 11.98
C TYR A 875 -27.61 6.85 13.27
N GLU A 876 -26.81 6.19 14.10
CA GLU A 876 -26.30 6.77 15.34
C GLU A 876 -25.40 7.98 15.08
N ASP A 877 -24.49 7.88 14.11
CA ASP A 877 -23.57 8.97 13.77
C ASP A 877 -24.34 10.18 13.22
N HIS A 878 -25.32 9.96 12.33
CA HIS A 878 -26.16 11.04 11.80
C HIS A 878 -27.04 11.69 12.87
N LYS A 879 -27.51 10.92 13.86
CA LYS A 879 -28.29 11.45 14.98
C LYS A 879 -27.43 12.38 15.85
N LYS A 880 -26.21 11.96 16.20
CA LYS A 880 -25.26 12.79 16.95
C LYS A 880 -24.91 14.06 16.17
N LEU A 881 -24.60 13.92 14.88
CA LEU A 881 -24.27 15.04 13.99
C LEU A 881 -25.38 16.09 13.92
N LYS A 882 -26.63 15.67 13.82
CA LYS A 882 -27.77 16.59 13.81
C LYS A 882 -27.90 17.37 15.12
N SER A 883 -27.69 16.72 16.27
CA SER A 883 -27.71 17.39 17.58
C SER A 883 -26.64 18.46 17.68
N VAL A 884 -25.38 18.10 17.38
CA VAL A 884 -24.23 19.01 17.43
C VAL A 884 -24.40 20.18 16.47
N GLN A 885 -24.88 19.92 15.25
CA GLN A 885 -25.21 20.95 14.27
C GLN A 885 -26.24 21.95 14.81
N ASP A 886 -27.33 21.47 15.41
CA ASP A 886 -28.38 22.34 15.96
C ASP A 886 -27.84 23.17 17.13
N GLU A 887 -27.01 22.60 18.00
CA GLU A 887 -26.39 23.29 19.14
C GLU A 887 -25.40 24.38 18.72
N ILE A 888 -24.55 24.12 17.71
CA ILE A 888 -23.62 25.11 17.14
C ILE A 888 -24.38 26.31 16.58
N VAL A 889 -25.37 26.06 15.71
CA VAL A 889 -26.15 27.13 15.07
C VAL A 889 -26.89 27.97 16.12
N ASN A 890 -27.53 27.33 17.10
CA ASN A 890 -28.25 28.04 18.15
C ASN A 890 -27.31 28.91 19.03
N TYR A 891 -26.09 28.44 19.30
CA TYR A 891 -25.13 29.19 20.11
C TYR A 891 -24.55 30.41 19.39
N PHE A 892 -24.40 30.39 18.06
CA PHE A 892 -23.88 31.56 17.34
C PHE A 892 -24.97 32.55 16.94
N ASP A 893 -26.24 32.12 16.85
CA ASP A 893 -27.39 33.01 16.58
C ASP A 893 -27.57 34.10 17.66
N GLN A 894 -27.26 33.82 18.93
CA GLN A 894 -27.26 34.84 20.01
C GLN A 894 -26.25 35.98 19.80
N PHE A 895 -25.22 35.77 18.97
CA PHE A 895 -24.24 36.79 18.58
C PHE A 895 -24.58 37.45 17.22
N GLN A 896 -25.80 37.24 16.71
CA GLN A 896 -26.27 37.68 15.39
C GLN A 896 -25.50 37.05 14.21
N LEU A 897 -24.76 35.96 14.46
CA LEU A 897 -24.05 35.19 13.45
C LEU A 897 -24.95 34.03 12.98
N LYS A 898 -25.68 34.26 11.89
CA LYS A 898 -26.52 33.23 11.28
C LYS A 898 -25.66 32.31 10.43
N MET A 899 -25.61 31.03 10.82
CA MET A 899 -24.91 29.99 10.09
C MET A 899 -25.90 29.06 9.39
N ASP A 900 -25.65 28.74 8.13
CA ASP A 900 -26.39 27.69 7.44
C ASP A 900 -26.10 26.32 8.08
N LYS A 901 -27.17 25.61 8.47
CA LYS A 901 -27.06 24.26 9.01
C LYS A 901 -26.32 23.36 8.02
N LEU A 902 -26.68 23.38 6.74
CA LEU A 902 -26.10 22.47 5.76
C LEU A 902 -24.59 22.74 5.58
N TRP A 903 -24.15 23.99 5.67
CA TRP A 903 -22.75 24.37 5.73
C TRP A 903 -22.04 23.76 6.95
N VAL A 904 -22.55 23.95 8.18
CA VAL A 904 -21.93 23.40 9.41
C VAL A 904 -21.77 21.89 9.30
N ARG A 905 -22.78 21.21 8.76
CA ARG A 905 -22.73 19.77 8.53
C ARG A 905 -21.59 19.40 7.57
N ARG A 906 -21.47 20.10 6.44
CA ARG A 906 -20.41 19.85 5.45
C ARG A 906 -19.02 20.18 6.01
N ALA A 907 -18.90 21.23 6.83
CA ALA A 907 -17.66 21.58 7.49
C ALA A 907 -17.21 20.46 8.43
N ILE A 908 -18.12 19.91 9.24
CA ILE A 908 -17.82 18.76 10.12
C ILE A 908 -17.47 17.51 9.29
N GLU A 909 -18.32 17.14 8.32
CA GLU A 909 -18.10 15.92 7.52
C GLU A 909 -16.83 16.01 6.67
N GLY A 910 -16.51 17.19 6.12
CA GLY A 910 -15.35 17.44 5.26
C GLY A 910 -14.03 17.62 5.99
N SER A 911 -14.05 17.84 7.31
CA SER A 911 -12.83 18.01 8.12
C SER A 911 -12.35 16.70 8.76
N LYS A 912 -13.17 15.64 8.69
CA LYS A 912 -12.79 14.29 9.15
C LYS A 912 -11.74 13.68 8.22
N VAL A 913 -10.85 12.88 8.79
CA VAL A 913 -9.93 12.04 8.00
C VAL A 913 -10.77 11.11 7.10
N SER A 914 -10.56 11.22 5.79
CA SER A 914 -11.22 10.36 4.81
C SER A 914 -10.67 8.95 4.87
N ILE A 915 -11.53 7.94 4.74
CA ILE A 915 -11.11 6.54 4.62
C ILE A 915 -10.90 6.18 3.16
N ALA A 916 -9.71 5.69 2.84
CA ALA A 916 -9.37 5.18 1.50
C ALA A 916 -9.74 3.71 1.31
N GLY A 917 -9.53 3.20 0.10
CA GLY A 917 -9.89 1.86 -0.33
C GLY A 917 -11.37 1.70 -0.71
N ASP A 918 -11.74 0.49 -1.13
CA ASP A 918 -13.13 0.19 -1.46
C ASP A 918 -13.99 0.11 -0.18
N THR A 919 -15.10 0.84 -0.18
CA THR A 919 -15.96 0.91 1.01
C THR A 919 -16.59 -0.45 1.33
N LEU A 920 -16.91 -1.26 0.31
CA LEU A 920 -17.50 -2.58 0.53
C LEU A 920 -16.45 -3.54 1.09
N GLU A 921 -15.22 -3.53 0.57
CA GLU A 921 -14.07 -4.27 1.12
C GLU A 921 -13.85 -3.94 2.61
N ASN A 922 -13.77 -2.66 2.95
CA ASN A 922 -13.61 -2.21 4.34
C ASN A 922 -14.75 -2.70 5.26
N VAL A 923 -15.99 -2.70 4.76
CA VAL A 923 -17.15 -3.18 5.51
C VAL A 923 -17.12 -4.70 5.67
N ILE A 924 -16.65 -5.45 4.67
CA ILE A 924 -16.46 -6.91 4.73
C ILE A 924 -15.41 -7.25 5.80
N PHE A 925 -14.25 -6.59 5.78
CA PHE A 925 -13.21 -6.83 6.78
C PHE A 925 -13.68 -6.46 8.19
N LYS A 926 -14.40 -5.34 8.34
CA LYS A 926 -15.00 -4.98 9.64
C LYS A 926 -15.98 -6.04 10.14
N TYR A 927 -16.85 -6.55 9.27
CA TYR A 927 -17.77 -7.62 9.64
C TYR A 927 -17.04 -8.92 9.99
N HIS A 928 -15.99 -9.27 9.25
CA HIS A 928 -15.15 -10.42 9.53
C HIS A 928 -14.45 -10.29 10.89
N PHE A 929 -13.88 -9.11 11.17
CA PHE A 929 -13.27 -8.77 12.44
C PHE A 929 -14.26 -8.92 13.61
N GLU A 930 -15.40 -8.24 13.56
CA GLU A 930 -16.41 -8.28 14.63
C GLU A 930 -16.95 -9.71 14.87
N ARG A 931 -16.97 -10.55 13.84
CA ARG A 931 -17.49 -11.92 13.91
C ARG A 931 -16.47 -12.95 14.41
N ASN A 932 -15.19 -12.76 14.10
CA ASN A 932 -14.17 -13.80 14.25
C ASN A 932 -13.00 -13.42 15.18
N PHE A 933 -12.87 -12.15 15.58
CA PHE A 933 -11.80 -11.73 16.47
C PHE A 933 -11.93 -12.38 17.86
N GLU A 934 -13.14 -12.40 18.40
CA GLU A 934 -13.45 -13.14 19.62
C GLU A 934 -13.81 -14.59 19.31
N ARG A 935 -13.25 -15.50 20.11
CA ARG A 935 -13.48 -16.92 19.95
C ARG A 935 -14.92 -17.29 20.32
N LYS A 936 -15.58 -18.08 19.47
CA LYS A 936 -16.93 -18.59 19.77
C LYS A 936 -16.87 -19.79 20.74
N PRO A 937 -17.90 -20.00 21.58
CA PRO A 937 -17.92 -21.10 22.56
C PRO A 937 -17.72 -22.50 21.98
N PHE A 938 -18.07 -22.71 20.71
CA PHE A 938 -18.03 -24.01 20.02
C PHE A 938 -16.82 -24.16 19.08
N GLN A 939 -15.92 -23.18 19.04
CA GLN A 939 -14.76 -23.22 18.16
C GLN A 939 -13.62 -23.98 18.83
N VAL A 940 -13.07 -24.99 18.15
CA VAL A 940 -11.89 -25.75 18.58
C VAL A 940 -10.73 -24.76 18.78
N PRO A 941 -10.03 -24.76 19.92
CA PRO A 941 -8.87 -23.88 20.09
C PRO A 941 -7.76 -24.35 19.16
N LEU A 942 -7.18 -23.45 18.37
CA LEU A 942 -6.04 -23.76 17.52
C LEU A 942 -4.86 -22.88 17.96
N PRO A 943 -3.60 -23.33 17.77
CA PRO A 943 -2.45 -22.47 18.02
C PRO A 943 -2.54 -21.16 17.22
N ILE A 944 -2.07 -20.07 17.82
CA ILE A 944 -2.13 -18.73 17.21
C ILE A 944 -1.21 -18.56 15.99
N SER A 945 -0.20 -19.43 15.83
CA SER A 945 0.73 -19.41 14.70
C SER A 945 0.69 -20.73 13.92
N LYS A 946 0.59 -20.66 12.59
CA LYS A 946 0.78 -21.82 11.68
C LYS A 946 2.17 -22.44 11.82
N SER A 947 3.21 -21.66 12.13
CA SER A 947 4.59 -22.19 12.27
C SER A 947 4.77 -23.15 13.46
N LEU A 948 3.77 -23.22 14.35
CA LEU A 948 3.74 -24.10 15.52
C LEU A 948 2.95 -25.38 15.29
N SER A 949 2.31 -25.49 14.12
CA SER A 949 1.67 -26.72 13.63
C SER A 949 2.74 -27.71 13.18
N ILE A 950 3.71 -28.04 14.04
CA ILE A 950 4.74 -29.02 13.75
C ILE A 950 4.06 -30.39 13.74
N PRO A 951 4.03 -31.10 12.59
CA PRO A 951 3.53 -32.45 12.55
C PRO A 951 4.29 -33.30 13.57
N ARG A 952 3.55 -33.92 14.49
CA ARG A 952 4.16 -34.76 15.52
C ARG A 952 4.23 -36.18 14.98
N ASN A 953 5.41 -36.80 15.06
CA ASN A 953 5.59 -38.17 14.63
C ASN A 953 4.67 -39.14 15.42
N ARG A 954 4.51 -38.89 16.72
CA ARG A 954 3.60 -39.66 17.59
C ARG A 954 2.86 -38.77 18.58
N ILE A 955 1.56 -39.03 18.71
CA ILE A 955 0.69 -38.41 19.72
C ILE A 955 0.20 -39.51 20.67
N LYS A 956 0.53 -39.35 21.95
CA LYS A 956 0.06 -40.21 23.04
C LYS A 956 -1.23 -39.63 23.61
N VAL A 957 -2.26 -40.47 23.72
CA VAL A 957 -3.59 -40.07 24.21
C VAL A 957 -3.95 -40.90 25.44
N VAL A 958 -4.14 -40.24 26.58
CA VAL A 958 -4.39 -40.89 27.88
C VAL A 958 -5.65 -40.32 28.51
N PHE A 959 -6.57 -41.19 28.96
CA PHE A 959 -7.76 -40.74 29.68
C PHE A 959 -7.40 -40.31 31.11
N ASN A 960 -7.78 -39.08 31.48
CA ASN A 960 -7.65 -38.56 32.82
C ASN A 960 -8.99 -38.66 33.57
N SER A 961 -9.05 -39.56 34.54
CA SER A 961 -10.26 -39.81 35.33
C SER A 961 -10.66 -38.66 36.24
N LYS A 962 -9.75 -37.73 36.57
CA LYS A 962 -10.05 -36.58 37.45
C LYS A 962 -10.85 -35.49 36.74
N THR A 963 -10.60 -35.32 35.44
CA THR A 963 -11.17 -34.23 34.61
C THR A 963 -12.21 -34.76 33.63
N SER A 964 -12.37 -36.09 33.54
CA SER A 964 -13.21 -36.78 32.55
C SER A 964 -12.86 -36.39 31.10
N LYS A 965 -11.59 -36.09 30.85
CA LYS A 965 -11.06 -35.67 29.53
C LYS A 965 -9.86 -36.52 29.14
N TRP A 966 -9.42 -36.38 27.90
CA TRP A 966 -8.25 -37.06 27.35
C TRP A 966 -7.08 -36.08 27.29
N LEU A 967 -5.96 -36.47 27.88
CA LEU A 967 -4.68 -35.78 27.79
C LEU A 967 -3.98 -36.19 26.49
N PHE A 968 -3.73 -35.22 25.63
CA PHE A 968 -2.96 -35.35 24.40
C PHE A 968 -1.53 -34.89 24.67
N SER A 969 -0.55 -35.73 24.35
CA SER A 969 0.87 -35.47 24.56
C SER A 969 1.67 -35.80 23.30
N SER A 970 2.66 -35.00 22.98
CA SER A 970 3.63 -35.31 21.93
C SER A 970 4.70 -36.24 22.49
N MET A 971 5.14 -37.23 21.70
CA MET A 971 6.35 -37.99 22.01
C MET A 971 7.49 -37.53 21.10
N LEU A 972 8.54 -37.01 21.71
CA LEU A 972 9.74 -36.56 20.99
C LEU A 972 10.60 -37.76 20.61
N THR A 973 11.14 -37.73 19.39
CA THR A 973 12.18 -38.63 18.93
C THR A 973 13.53 -38.34 19.60
N LYS A 974 14.48 -39.28 19.53
CA LYS A 974 15.84 -39.09 20.07
C LYS A 974 16.57 -37.89 19.48
N SER A 975 16.32 -37.56 18.21
CA SER A 975 16.87 -36.36 17.56
C SER A 975 16.23 -35.08 18.12
N GLU A 976 14.91 -35.07 18.31
CA GLU A 976 14.18 -33.93 18.91
C GLU A 976 14.49 -33.74 20.41
N ALA A 977 14.94 -34.79 21.09
CA ALA A 977 15.30 -34.79 22.51
C ALA A 977 16.82 -34.61 22.77
N GLY A 978 17.61 -34.28 21.75
CA GLY A 978 19.04 -33.98 21.92
C GLY A 978 19.92 -35.17 22.29
N GLY A 979 19.58 -36.39 21.85
CA GLY A 979 20.44 -37.57 21.98
C GLY A 979 20.47 -38.27 23.36
N GLY A 980 19.78 -37.71 24.38
CA GLY A 980 19.62 -38.35 25.68
C GLY A 980 18.66 -39.55 25.64
N GLY A 981 19.05 -40.69 26.23
CA GLY A 981 18.31 -41.94 26.13
C GLY A 981 16.90 -41.93 26.76
N GLY A 982 15.87 -41.70 25.95
CA GLY A 982 14.45 -41.99 26.25
C GLY A 982 13.47 -41.14 25.43
N ASP A 983 12.35 -41.73 24.98
CA ASP A 983 11.25 -40.99 24.35
C ASP A 983 10.64 -40.03 25.40
N THR A 984 10.80 -38.72 25.20
CA THR A 984 10.30 -37.71 26.14
C THR A 984 8.85 -37.38 25.83
N VAL A 985 7.96 -37.50 26.82
CA VAL A 985 6.52 -37.21 26.67
C VAL A 985 6.23 -35.77 27.10
N LEU A 986 5.76 -34.95 26.15
CA LEU A 986 5.41 -33.55 26.36
C LEU A 986 3.88 -33.38 26.37
N PRO A 987 3.24 -33.02 27.50
CA PRO A 987 1.81 -32.77 27.54
C PRO A 987 1.48 -31.49 26.75
N MET A 988 0.50 -31.60 25.85
CA MET A 988 0.06 -30.51 24.97
C MET A 988 -1.23 -29.88 25.49
N PHE A 989 -2.28 -30.69 25.64
CA PHE A 989 -3.61 -30.22 26.08
C PHE A 989 -4.52 -31.34 26.57
N GLU A 990 -5.64 -30.97 27.17
CA GLU A 990 -6.65 -31.90 27.67
C GLU A 990 -8.05 -31.53 27.15
N ALA A 991 -8.71 -32.46 26.46
CA ALA A 991 -10.00 -32.22 25.78
C ALA A 991 -10.88 -33.48 25.75
N PRO A 992 -12.20 -33.36 25.51
CA PRO A 992 -13.01 -34.50 25.07
C PRO A 992 -12.36 -35.19 23.85
N LEU A 993 -12.49 -36.51 23.72
CA LEU A 993 -11.72 -37.28 22.72
C LEU A 993 -11.91 -36.76 21.29
N VAL A 994 -13.16 -36.53 20.88
CA VAL A 994 -13.50 -36.06 19.53
C VAL A 994 -12.93 -34.67 19.28
N ASP A 995 -13.16 -33.75 20.22
CA ASP A 995 -12.63 -32.38 20.16
C ASP A 995 -11.10 -32.38 20.06
N GLY A 996 -10.42 -33.18 20.88
CA GLY A 996 -8.98 -33.29 20.85
C GLY A 996 -8.41 -33.94 19.59
N LEU A 997 -9.10 -34.91 18.99
CA LEU A 997 -8.72 -35.49 17.70
C LEU A 997 -8.91 -34.49 16.56
N THR A 998 -10.09 -33.85 16.49
CA THR A 998 -10.37 -32.77 15.52
C THR A 998 -9.33 -31.68 15.64
N ARG A 999 -8.96 -31.33 16.86
CA ARG A 999 -7.91 -30.35 17.12
C ARG A 999 -6.54 -30.78 16.62
N CYS A 1000 -6.12 -32.02 16.85
CA CYS A 1000 -4.84 -32.53 16.35
C CYS A 1000 -4.77 -32.45 14.82
N VAL A 1001 -5.88 -32.78 14.15
CA VAL A 1001 -6.03 -32.72 12.70
C VAL A 1001 -6.02 -31.27 12.19
N SER A 1002 -6.91 -30.42 12.71
CA SER A 1002 -7.03 -29.02 12.26
C SER A 1002 -5.84 -28.14 12.66
N SER A 1003 -5.09 -28.53 13.69
CA SER A 1003 -3.84 -27.87 14.10
C SER A 1003 -2.62 -28.36 13.34
N GLY A 1004 -2.75 -29.29 12.38
CA GLY A 1004 -1.61 -29.82 11.62
C GLY A 1004 -0.64 -30.68 12.46
N TYR A 1005 -1.00 -31.04 13.70
CA TYR A 1005 -0.19 -31.96 14.51
C TYR A 1005 -0.19 -33.38 13.94
N VAL A 1006 -1.18 -33.71 13.11
CA VAL A 1006 -1.27 -34.95 12.34
C VAL A 1006 -1.08 -34.59 10.87
N GLY A 1007 0.00 -35.07 10.26
CA GLY A 1007 0.27 -34.86 8.83
C GLY A 1007 -0.57 -35.79 7.94
N PHE A 1008 -1.05 -35.28 6.80
CA PHE A 1008 -1.76 -36.05 5.77
C PHE A 1008 -0.97 -36.19 4.44
N GLY A 1009 0.29 -35.76 4.39
CA GLY A 1009 1.17 -35.77 3.21
C GLY A 1009 2.13 -36.96 3.13
N GLY A 1010 2.41 -37.42 1.90
CA GLY A 1010 2.93 -38.75 1.54
C GLY A 1010 4.36 -39.17 1.94
N LYS A 1011 5.03 -38.55 2.91
CA LYS A 1011 6.32 -39.05 3.42
C LYS A 1011 6.31 -39.49 4.90
N TYR A 1012 5.44 -38.94 5.76
CA TYR A 1012 5.33 -39.36 7.17
C TYR A 1012 3.90 -39.21 7.69
N LEU A 1013 3.21 -40.33 7.98
CA LEU A 1013 1.91 -40.34 8.64
C LEU A 1013 2.11 -40.38 10.17
N SER A 1014 1.56 -39.39 10.88
CA SER A 1014 1.55 -39.39 12.35
C SER A 1014 0.74 -40.56 12.89
N THR A 1015 1.32 -41.35 13.80
CA THR A 1015 0.60 -42.48 14.43
C THR A 1015 0.11 -42.10 15.84
N PHE A 1016 -1.17 -42.37 16.13
CA PHE A 1016 -1.70 -42.27 17.49
C PHE A 1016 -1.33 -43.51 18.31
N GLU A 1017 -0.72 -43.33 19.47
CA GLU A 1017 -0.47 -44.44 20.41
C GLU A 1017 -1.50 -44.42 21.53
N LYS A 1018 -2.35 -45.45 21.56
CA LYS A 1018 -3.23 -45.76 22.70
C LYS A 1018 -2.49 -46.74 23.62
N PRO A 1019 -2.49 -46.54 24.94
CA PRO A 1019 -2.11 -47.61 25.86
C PRO A 1019 -3.02 -48.82 25.63
N ALA A 1020 -2.46 -50.03 25.66
CA ALA A 1020 -3.27 -51.24 25.78
C ALA A 1020 -4.12 -51.10 27.05
N ALA A 1021 -5.44 -50.98 26.88
CA ALA A 1021 -6.34 -50.64 27.95
C ALA A 1021 -6.33 -51.71 29.06
N GLN A 1022 -5.72 -51.40 30.20
CA GLN A 1022 -6.07 -51.98 31.50
C GLN A 1022 -6.81 -50.91 32.30
N ALA A 1023 -7.97 -50.52 31.83
CA ALA A 1023 -8.93 -49.77 32.62
C ALA A 1023 -10.33 -50.24 32.21
N LEU A 1024 -10.90 -51.14 33.01
CA LEU A 1024 -12.33 -51.43 33.01
C LEU A 1024 -13.05 -50.15 33.45
N SER A 1025 -13.48 -49.34 32.48
CA SER A 1025 -14.45 -48.27 32.68
C SER A 1025 -15.82 -48.83 32.32
N GLU A 1026 -16.72 -48.91 33.30
CA GLU A 1026 -18.13 -49.34 33.13
C GLU A 1026 -18.99 -48.36 32.32
N VAL A 1027 -18.43 -47.27 31.76
CA VAL A 1027 -19.20 -46.24 31.03
C VAL A 1027 -19.09 -46.37 29.50
N ALA A 1028 -18.34 -47.34 28.97
CA ALA A 1028 -18.15 -47.50 27.53
C ALA A 1028 -18.85 -48.75 26.96
N SER A 1029 -20.18 -48.76 27.01
CA SER A 1029 -20.97 -49.62 26.13
C SER A 1029 -22.19 -48.86 25.62
N ASN A 1030 -22.05 -48.20 24.47
CA ASN A 1030 -23.20 -48.01 23.60
C ASN A 1030 -22.75 -48.07 22.14
N PRO A 1031 -23.25 -49.02 21.33
CA PRO A 1031 -22.97 -49.11 19.91
C PRO A 1031 -24.02 -48.27 19.17
N MET A 1032 -23.73 -47.00 18.88
CA MET A 1032 -24.46 -46.30 17.81
C MET A 1032 -23.85 -46.75 16.50
N THR A 1033 -24.64 -47.41 15.66
CA THR A 1033 -24.19 -47.85 14.33
C THR A 1033 -24.50 -46.77 13.30
N GLY A 1034 -23.81 -46.80 12.14
CA GLY A 1034 -23.97 -45.80 11.08
C GLY A 1034 -25.39 -45.66 10.54
N GLN A 1035 -26.27 -46.65 10.78
CA GLN A 1035 -27.68 -46.61 10.41
C GLN A 1035 -28.53 -45.73 11.35
N ASP A 1036 -28.11 -45.52 12.60
CA ASP A 1036 -28.83 -44.72 13.61
C ASP A 1036 -28.72 -43.21 13.36
N LEU A 1037 -27.64 -42.77 12.70
CA LEU A 1037 -27.44 -41.38 12.29
C LEU A 1037 -28.28 -40.98 11.07
N PHE A 1038 -28.66 -41.93 10.22
CA PHE A 1038 -29.47 -41.65 9.02
C PHE A 1038 -30.97 -41.49 9.32
N ASN A 1039 -31.44 -42.06 10.44
CA ASN A 1039 -32.84 -41.97 10.88
C ASN A 1039 -33.13 -40.75 11.80
N LEU A 1040 -32.10 -39.97 12.15
CA LEU A 1040 -32.19 -38.80 13.05
C LEU A 1040 -32.13 -37.46 12.29
N ALA A 1041 -31.87 -37.47 10.98
CA ALA A 1041 -32.16 -36.39 10.05
C ALA A 1041 -33.61 -36.52 9.56
#